data_AF-A0A0E3VUI4-F1
#
_entry.id   AF-A0A0E3VUI4-F1
#
_cell.length_a   1.000
_cell.length_b   1.000
_cell.length_c   1.000
_cell.angle_alpha   90.00
_cell.angle_beta   90.00
_cell.angle_gamma   90.00
#
_symmetry.space_group_name_H-M   'P 1'
#
loop_
_entity.id
_entity.type
_entity.pdbx_description
1 polymer ?
#
loop_
_entity_poly.entity_id
_entity_poly.type
_entity_poly.pdbx_seq_one_letter_code
_entity_poly.pdbx_strand_id
1 'polypeptide(L)'
;MTTMTPDAAGLAALEARLKQDLAWLELPAKSWVPRRLVDGESVVDVVIVGAGMAGLVASAMLRRLGVDNQLVLDRARAGEEGPWVTFARMRTLRSPKELTGPAMGMPALTFRAFYEAQYGRQAWQALDRAPRTMWMDYLIWYRKVLDLPVRNGVSVERIHARTDELFALDISGGGTSRQILARHVVLATGRDGLGGAYVPSLCDGIDRRFWAHSSAPIDFERLRGRRVAVVGAGASAMDNAAMALEAGAARLDLFIRRADIPRVNKFTGIGSQGVVHGFAGLSDDWKWRFLDHTLKAQTPPPRQSVLRVSAYPQAHFHLASPIDDLVVAGDHLTVTTPKGRYATDFIIFGTGFKVDLALRDELAEFAPHIRFWCDRFPAPDGMDNAELENSPDLGDSFQFLEKEPGACPMLARLHCFNYPATLSHGKLSGDIPAISEGADRLARGIVRRLFVRPSPRRNSPATNGRMPTSPINPPNRRNRTGKREMQTNRKAIAAAIAGNALEWYDFTVFALMTPVIKNLFFPVDPKISGSEINALLLTTALFGTGFFMRPIGGLVLGYFGDRKGRKAAMTLGMGIMAVSVALLALTPTYATAGIAAPLIVLLARLLQGFSVGGEFGTSTAYLIEAAPPGRTGFYGSWQIAGQLMANVLGAVLGAALTLAFTPEQLAAGAWRIPFFVGLVIVPILLYMRASVIEPEASRRSMATLHKDNFIAALKNPGRNFLIGMGMVVASAVSFYVTFGYTVTYAKEVLKLPLMQSFLVQMIAAIVMVIVVPIAGAVSDRYPRRPLLLVSLIGYFVSLYPLYAWVISEPSIARLLVAQIVIGFFSAFFLGVYCTTLVELFPIRVRSTALAIVNNVAVLVFGGFAQFFVTWLIALTGSPLAPIFYVMIGVGLGLIAVIAMRPEDAEREQVPDGVVEQAS
;
A
#
# COMPACT_ATOMS: atom_id res chain seq x y z
N MET A 1 -19.53 12.36 -39.01
CA MET A 1 -19.31 12.52 -37.55
C MET A 1 -17.82 12.35 -37.29
N THR A 2 -17.14 13.47 -37.10
CA THR A 2 -15.68 13.58 -36.96
C THR A 2 -15.27 13.13 -35.56
N THR A 3 -14.53 12.03 -35.46
CA THR A 3 -13.92 11.55 -34.22
C THR A 3 -12.76 12.46 -33.83
N MET A 4 -12.96 13.32 -32.83
CA MET A 4 -11.90 14.12 -32.24
C MET A 4 -10.84 13.22 -31.60
N THR A 5 -9.58 13.41 -31.97
CA THR A 5 -8.41 12.90 -31.27
C THR A 5 -8.35 13.48 -29.83
N PRO A 6 -8.13 12.66 -28.78
CA PRO A 6 -8.18 13.12 -27.38
C PRO A 6 -7.11 14.13 -26.96
N ASP A 7 -6.07 14.36 -27.77
CA ASP A 7 -4.86 15.06 -27.34
C ASP A 7 -4.92 16.60 -27.46
N ALA A 8 -6.06 17.21 -27.85
CA ALA A 8 -6.16 18.64 -28.15
C ALA A 8 -7.35 19.38 -27.51
N ALA A 9 -7.93 18.88 -26.43
CA ALA A 9 -9.20 19.43 -25.90
C ALA A 9 -9.01 20.69 -24.99
N GLY A 10 -7.78 21.04 -24.61
CA GLY A 10 -7.49 22.26 -23.85
C GLY A 10 -7.96 22.25 -22.39
N LEU A 11 -7.67 23.32 -21.63
CA LEU A 11 -8.14 23.48 -20.25
C LEU A 11 -9.67 23.45 -20.13
N ALA A 12 -10.40 23.99 -21.11
CA ALA A 12 -11.86 24.01 -21.09
C ALA A 12 -12.46 22.60 -21.05
N ALA A 13 -11.90 21.64 -21.79
CA ALA A 13 -12.36 20.26 -21.73
C ALA A 13 -11.96 19.56 -20.43
N LEU A 14 -10.79 19.89 -19.87
CA LEU A 14 -10.41 19.41 -18.55
C LEU A 14 -11.38 19.90 -17.47
N GLU A 15 -11.74 21.18 -17.52
CA GLU A 15 -12.73 21.81 -16.62
C GLU A 15 -14.11 21.16 -16.77
N ALA A 16 -14.55 20.90 -18.00
CA ALA A 16 -15.81 20.19 -18.27
C ALA A 16 -15.80 18.77 -17.70
N ARG A 17 -14.69 18.03 -17.89
CA ARG A 17 -14.50 16.71 -17.31
C ARG A 17 -14.50 16.76 -15.79
N LEU A 18 -13.78 17.70 -15.17
CA LEU A 18 -13.77 17.86 -13.72
C LEU A 18 -15.18 18.13 -13.19
N LYS A 19 -15.94 19.01 -13.84
CA LYS A 19 -17.34 19.29 -13.48
C LYS A 19 -18.22 18.04 -13.57
N GLN A 20 -18.01 17.21 -14.59
CA GLN A 20 -18.70 15.92 -14.75
C GLN A 20 -18.31 14.92 -13.65
N ASP A 21 -17.02 14.76 -13.37
CA ASP A 21 -16.51 13.87 -12.32
C ASP A 21 -17.06 14.29 -10.95
N LEU A 22 -17.10 15.59 -10.65
CA LEU A 22 -17.69 16.13 -9.43
C LEU A 22 -19.20 15.87 -9.35
N ALA A 23 -19.94 16.07 -10.45
CA ALA A 23 -21.38 15.81 -10.50
C ALA A 23 -21.70 14.32 -10.29
N TRP A 24 -20.94 13.40 -10.90
CA TRP A 24 -21.10 11.96 -10.71
C TRP A 24 -20.81 11.49 -9.29
N LEU A 25 -19.93 12.20 -8.58
CA LEU A 25 -19.62 11.94 -7.18
C LEU A 25 -20.54 12.68 -6.21
N GLU A 26 -21.50 13.47 -6.70
CA GLU A 26 -22.35 14.36 -5.89
C GLU A 26 -21.51 15.30 -4.99
N LEU A 27 -20.47 15.90 -5.59
CA LEU A 27 -19.54 16.81 -4.92
C LEU A 27 -19.64 18.24 -5.49
N PRO A 28 -19.55 19.27 -4.63
CA PRO A 28 -19.52 19.18 -3.16
C PRO A 28 -20.83 18.64 -2.59
N ALA A 29 -20.77 17.99 -1.42
CA ALA A 29 -21.98 17.57 -0.72
C ALA A 29 -22.88 18.78 -0.42
N LYS A 30 -24.20 18.57 -0.36
CA LYS A 30 -25.16 19.63 -0.02
C LYS A 30 -24.77 20.28 1.31
N SER A 31 -24.87 21.60 1.37
CA SER A 31 -24.67 22.33 2.63
C SER A 31 -25.66 21.84 3.68
N TRP A 32 -25.15 21.54 4.86
CA TRP A 32 -25.93 21.01 5.98
C TRP A 32 -25.69 21.76 7.29
N VAL A 33 -24.69 22.65 7.36
CA VAL A 33 -24.40 23.43 8.57
C VAL A 33 -25.39 24.60 8.66
N PRO A 34 -26.23 24.68 9.72
CA PRO A 34 -27.18 25.78 9.85
C PRO A 34 -26.44 27.11 10.01
N ARG A 35 -26.86 28.12 9.23
CA ARG A 35 -26.36 29.51 9.36
C ARG A 35 -26.68 30.05 10.75
N ARG A 36 -25.73 30.77 11.35
CA ARG A 36 -25.90 31.43 12.65
C ARG A 36 -25.73 32.94 12.46
N LEU A 37 -26.59 33.67 13.14
CA LEU A 37 -26.54 35.12 13.29
C LEU A 37 -26.33 35.42 14.77
N VAL A 38 -25.44 36.34 15.09
CA VAL A 38 -25.21 36.86 16.44
C VAL A 38 -25.16 38.37 16.33
N ASP A 39 -25.97 39.07 17.12
CA ASP A 39 -26.08 40.54 17.11
C ASP A 39 -26.36 41.13 15.70
N GLY A 40 -27.08 40.39 14.86
CA GLY A 40 -27.36 40.78 13.47
C GLY A 40 -26.24 40.48 12.47
N GLU A 41 -25.07 40.03 12.92
CA GLU A 41 -23.93 39.67 12.08
C GLU A 41 -23.89 38.17 11.74
N SER A 42 -23.48 37.85 10.51
CA SER A 42 -23.34 36.46 10.06
C SER A 42 -22.06 35.83 10.59
N VAL A 43 -22.20 34.67 11.23
CA VAL A 43 -21.09 33.88 11.74
C VAL A 43 -20.59 32.94 10.64
N VAL A 44 -19.30 33.01 10.33
CA VAL A 44 -18.62 32.08 9.44
C VAL A 44 -18.37 30.77 10.18
N ASP A 45 -18.64 29.61 9.57
CA ASP A 45 -18.42 28.33 10.26
C ASP A 45 -16.93 28.01 10.40
N VAL A 46 -16.15 28.30 9.35
CA VAL A 46 -14.69 28.12 9.36
C VAL A 46 -13.98 29.27 8.66
N VAL A 47 -13.08 29.96 9.35
CA VAL A 47 -12.12 30.89 8.75
C VAL A 47 -10.77 30.19 8.60
N ILE A 48 -10.18 30.23 7.41
CA ILE A 48 -8.84 29.72 7.12
C ILE A 48 -7.91 30.92 6.89
N VAL A 49 -6.83 31.01 7.66
CA VAL A 49 -5.82 32.07 7.55
C VAL A 49 -4.64 31.55 6.74
N GLY A 50 -4.46 32.11 5.55
CA GLY A 50 -3.50 31.66 4.52
C GLY A 50 -4.19 30.90 3.39
N ALA A 51 -4.02 31.39 2.15
CA ALA A 51 -4.54 30.79 0.91
C ALA A 51 -3.43 30.21 0.02
N GLY A 52 -2.30 29.85 0.61
CA GLY A 52 -1.33 28.96 -0.04
C GLY A 52 -1.91 27.56 -0.26
N MET A 53 -1.09 26.64 -0.79
CA MET A 53 -1.52 25.27 -1.11
C MET A 53 -2.28 24.57 0.03
N ALA A 54 -1.80 24.69 1.27
CA ALA A 54 -2.42 24.08 2.45
C ALA A 54 -3.84 24.63 2.71
N GLY A 55 -4.01 25.95 2.67
CA GLY A 55 -5.30 26.61 2.86
C GLY A 55 -6.30 26.30 1.76
N LEU A 56 -5.86 26.28 0.50
CA LEU A 56 -6.71 25.92 -0.64
C LEU A 56 -7.24 24.49 -0.53
N VAL A 57 -6.40 23.51 -0.18
CA VAL A 57 -6.87 22.13 -0.05
C VAL A 57 -7.72 21.92 1.21
N ALA A 58 -7.44 22.63 2.32
CA ALA A 58 -8.29 22.62 3.51
C ALA A 58 -9.69 23.15 3.19
N SER A 59 -9.76 24.28 2.47
CA SER A 59 -11.02 24.86 2.02
C SER A 59 -11.79 23.94 1.08
N ALA A 60 -11.09 23.33 0.10
CA ALA A 60 -11.68 22.39 -0.83
C ALA A 60 -12.24 21.14 -0.13
N MET A 61 -11.52 20.58 0.84
CA MET A 61 -12.00 19.41 1.60
C MET A 61 -13.20 19.73 2.50
N LEU A 62 -13.23 20.90 3.14
CA LEU A 62 -14.39 21.37 3.89
C LEU A 62 -15.61 21.54 2.98
N ARG A 63 -15.43 22.16 1.81
CA ARG A 63 -16.51 22.33 0.83
C ARG A 63 -17.02 20.99 0.33
N ARG A 64 -16.10 20.06 0.03
CA ARG A 64 -16.42 18.68 -0.38
C ARG A 64 -17.34 17.98 0.61
N LEU A 65 -17.15 18.22 1.91
CA LEU A 65 -17.95 17.65 3.00
C LEU A 65 -19.21 18.47 3.36
N GLY A 66 -19.58 19.49 2.58
CA GLY A 66 -20.80 20.27 2.78
C GLY A 66 -20.68 21.43 3.79
N VAL A 67 -19.45 21.86 4.12
CA VAL A 67 -19.20 23.10 4.88
C VAL A 67 -18.95 24.22 3.87
N ASP A 68 -20.03 24.86 3.41
CA ASP A 68 -20.02 25.91 2.39
C ASP A 68 -19.76 27.31 2.97
N ASN A 69 -20.19 27.56 4.21
CA ASN A 69 -20.01 28.82 4.93
C ASN A 69 -18.58 28.96 5.50
N GLN A 70 -17.62 29.10 4.61
CA GLN A 70 -16.21 29.25 4.97
C GLN A 70 -15.61 30.47 4.27
N LEU A 71 -14.51 30.97 4.84
CA LEU A 71 -13.78 32.12 4.31
C LEU A 71 -12.28 31.85 4.41
N VAL A 72 -11.55 32.03 3.30
CA VAL A 72 -10.08 31.96 3.30
C VAL A 72 -9.53 33.38 3.19
N LEU A 73 -8.61 33.76 4.07
CA LEU A 73 -8.01 35.10 4.09
C LEU A 73 -6.52 35.00 3.77
N ASP A 74 -6.02 35.85 2.87
CA ASP A 74 -4.59 35.95 2.60
C ASP A 74 -4.16 37.40 2.40
N ARG A 75 -3.02 37.77 2.99
CA ARG A 75 -2.42 39.09 2.88
C ARG A 75 -1.79 39.35 1.50
N ALA A 76 -1.37 38.29 0.81
CA ALA A 76 -0.82 38.39 -0.53
C ALA A 76 -1.89 38.81 -1.54
N ARG A 77 -1.44 39.44 -2.62
CA ARG A 77 -2.30 39.74 -3.77
C ARG A 77 -2.76 38.44 -4.43
N ALA A 78 -3.87 38.52 -5.17
CA ALA A 78 -4.37 37.37 -5.91
C ALA A 78 -3.32 36.90 -6.94
N GLY A 79 -3.01 35.61 -6.94
CA GLY A 79 -1.96 35.02 -7.78
C GLY A 79 -0.55 35.07 -7.17
N GLU A 80 -0.40 35.61 -5.95
CA GLU A 80 0.86 35.65 -5.20
C GLU A 80 0.78 34.87 -3.87
N GLU A 81 -0.25 34.05 -3.67
CA GLU A 81 -0.45 33.31 -2.43
C GLU A 81 0.62 32.23 -2.20
N GLY A 82 1.12 32.18 -0.97
CA GLY A 82 2.20 31.27 -0.59
C GLY A 82 3.58 31.65 -1.19
N PRO A 83 4.54 30.72 -1.19
CA PRO A 83 5.94 31.04 -1.48
C PRO A 83 6.29 31.06 -2.97
N TRP A 84 5.41 30.53 -3.83
CA TRP A 84 5.78 30.03 -5.16
C TRP A 84 6.20 31.10 -6.13
N VAL A 85 5.71 32.32 -6.05
CA VAL A 85 6.17 33.46 -6.87
C VAL A 85 6.73 34.59 -6.03
N THR A 86 6.64 34.49 -4.70
CA THR A 86 7.07 35.53 -3.75
C THR A 86 8.54 35.38 -3.37
N PHE A 87 8.89 34.58 -2.37
CA PHE A 87 10.27 34.45 -1.86
C PHE A 87 10.98 33.15 -2.26
N ALA A 88 10.29 32.15 -2.80
CA ALA A 88 10.98 30.96 -3.31
C ALA A 88 11.88 31.31 -4.51
N ARG A 89 13.03 30.64 -4.63
CA ARG A 89 14.07 30.94 -5.64
C ARG A 89 14.50 29.72 -6.47
N MET A 90 13.82 28.57 -6.31
CA MET A 90 14.08 27.39 -7.16
C MET A 90 13.41 27.55 -8.53
N ARG A 91 14.07 27.06 -9.60
CA ARG A 91 13.50 27.04 -10.96
C ARG A 91 12.33 26.06 -11.09
N THR A 92 12.50 24.87 -10.51
CA THR A 92 11.51 23.80 -10.50
C THR A 92 11.19 23.39 -9.08
N LEU A 93 10.05 22.71 -8.89
CA LEU A 93 9.76 22.03 -7.64
C LEU A 93 10.82 20.98 -7.32
N ARG A 94 10.92 20.65 -6.02
CA ARG A 94 11.89 19.68 -5.50
C ARG A 94 11.31 18.26 -5.43
N SER A 95 10.02 18.14 -5.67
CA SER A 95 9.27 16.89 -5.71
C SER A 95 9.25 16.27 -7.10
N PRO A 96 9.09 14.94 -7.23
CA PRO A 96 8.75 14.30 -8.50
C PRO A 96 7.48 14.90 -9.10
N LYS A 97 7.43 15.01 -10.44
CA LYS A 97 6.26 15.57 -11.14
C LYS A 97 4.99 14.72 -10.92
N GLU A 98 5.15 13.43 -10.65
CA GLU A 98 4.06 12.47 -10.49
C GLU A 98 3.27 12.65 -9.19
N LEU A 99 3.77 13.42 -8.22
CA LEU A 99 3.01 13.68 -7.00
C LEU A 99 1.78 14.53 -7.29
N THR A 100 0.62 14.03 -6.86
CA THR A 100 -0.68 14.63 -7.18
C THR A 100 -0.98 15.90 -6.40
N GLY A 101 -0.29 16.14 -5.27
CA GLY A 101 -0.45 17.35 -4.47
C GLY A 101 -1.88 17.53 -3.95
N PRO A 102 -2.49 18.72 -4.07
CA PRO A 102 -3.79 19.02 -3.49
C PRO A 102 -4.99 18.39 -4.22
N ALA A 103 -4.77 17.44 -5.14
CA ALA A 103 -5.81 16.93 -6.04
C ALA A 103 -6.93 16.10 -5.37
N MET A 104 -6.89 15.85 -4.06
CA MET A 104 -7.96 15.18 -3.29
C MET A 104 -8.38 13.79 -3.81
N GLY A 105 -7.46 13.10 -4.50
CA GLY A 105 -7.72 11.82 -5.16
C GLY A 105 -8.48 11.90 -6.49
N MET A 106 -8.69 13.11 -7.04
CA MET A 106 -9.40 13.33 -8.30
C MET A 106 -8.41 13.46 -9.47
N PRO A 107 -8.41 12.54 -10.46
CA PRO A 107 -7.46 12.57 -11.57
C PRO A 107 -7.50 13.87 -12.39
N ALA A 108 -8.70 14.39 -12.66
CA ALA A 108 -8.91 15.62 -13.43
C ALA A 108 -8.40 16.88 -12.71
N LEU A 109 -8.15 16.80 -11.40
CA LEU A 109 -7.68 17.92 -10.59
C LEU A 109 -6.16 17.93 -10.41
N THR A 110 -5.43 16.97 -10.98
CA THR A 110 -3.97 16.86 -10.81
C THR A 110 -3.19 17.87 -11.64
N PHE A 111 -1.99 18.25 -11.16
CA PHE A 111 -1.04 19.06 -11.96
C PHE A 111 -0.72 18.41 -13.31
N ARG A 112 -0.63 17.08 -13.36
CA ARG A 112 -0.46 16.34 -14.60
C ARG A 112 -1.60 16.62 -15.59
N ALA A 113 -2.84 16.52 -15.14
CA ALA A 113 -3.99 16.75 -16.00
C ALA A 113 -4.02 18.20 -16.50
N PHE A 114 -3.76 19.16 -15.62
CA PHE A 114 -3.59 20.57 -15.97
C PHE A 114 -2.50 20.78 -17.05
N TYR A 115 -1.32 20.18 -16.85
CA TYR A 115 -0.20 20.29 -17.79
C TYR A 115 -0.49 19.62 -19.13
N GLU A 116 -0.97 18.36 -19.12
CA GLU A 116 -1.29 17.62 -20.35
C GLU A 116 -2.40 18.31 -21.16
N ALA A 117 -3.37 18.96 -20.50
CA ALA A 117 -4.42 19.70 -21.18
C ALA A 117 -3.91 20.92 -21.96
N GLN A 118 -2.78 21.52 -21.55
CA GLN A 118 -2.19 22.69 -22.20
C GLN A 118 -1.09 22.33 -23.20
N TYR A 119 -0.26 21.34 -22.86
CA TYR A 119 0.99 21.06 -23.59
C TYR A 119 1.02 19.65 -24.21
N GLY A 120 0.02 18.82 -23.93
CA GLY A 120 -0.07 17.45 -24.43
C GLY A 120 0.78 16.43 -23.65
N ARG A 121 0.53 15.15 -23.93
CA ARG A 121 1.17 14.02 -23.24
C ARG A 121 2.67 13.91 -23.50
N GLN A 122 3.13 14.23 -24.71
CA GLN A 122 4.56 14.17 -25.03
C GLN A 122 5.37 15.18 -24.23
N ALA A 123 4.87 16.42 -24.10
CA ALA A 123 5.51 17.43 -23.27
C ALA A 123 5.56 17.01 -21.79
N TRP A 124 4.49 16.37 -21.29
CA TRP A 124 4.49 15.81 -19.94
C TRP A 124 5.57 14.75 -19.73
N GLN A 125 5.76 13.86 -20.71
CA GLN A 125 6.81 12.83 -20.65
C GLN A 125 8.21 13.45 -20.62
N ALA A 126 8.44 14.51 -21.43
CA ALA A 126 9.70 15.23 -21.50
C ALA A 126 10.00 16.11 -20.27
N LEU A 127 8.97 16.57 -19.56
CA LEU A 127 9.13 17.38 -18.36
C LEU A 127 9.87 16.60 -17.25
N ASP A 128 10.96 17.10 -16.69
CA ASP A 128 11.59 16.46 -15.51
C ASP A 128 10.79 16.74 -14.24
N ARG A 129 10.61 18.03 -13.92
CA ARG A 129 9.88 18.51 -12.73
C ARG A 129 9.03 19.72 -13.07
N ALA A 130 7.95 19.91 -12.32
CA ALA A 130 7.08 21.07 -12.46
C ALA A 130 7.88 22.38 -12.27
N PRO A 131 7.84 23.33 -13.22
CA PRO A 131 8.36 24.68 -13.01
C PRO A 131 7.62 25.35 -11.86
N ARG A 132 8.34 26.13 -11.04
CA ARG A 132 7.78 26.76 -9.85
C ARG A 132 6.63 27.73 -10.20
N THR A 133 6.79 28.53 -11.26
CA THR A 133 5.77 29.49 -11.73
C THR A 133 4.54 28.77 -12.25
N MET A 134 4.72 27.70 -13.02
CA MET A 134 3.62 26.88 -13.53
C MET A 134 2.86 26.14 -12.43
N TRP A 135 3.54 25.77 -11.35
CA TRP A 135 2.85 25.27 -10.17
C TRP A 135 1.93 26.33 -9.54
N MET A 136 2.33 27.61 -9.56
CA MET A 136 1.46 28.70 -9.14
C MET A 136 0.25 28.85 -10.07
N ASP A 137 0.47 28.80 -11.39
CA ASP A 137 -0.62 28.84 -12.37
C ASP A 137 -1.64 27.70 -12.13
N TYR A 138 -1.14 26.51 -11.80
CA TYR A 138 -1.98 25.38 -11.40
C TYR A 138 -2.78 25.65 -10.12
N LEU A 139 -2.21 26.30 -9.10
CA LEU A 139 -2.94 26.65 -7.88
C LEU A 139 -4.00 27.74 -8.11
N ILE A 140 -3.72 28.70 -9.00
CA ILE A 140 -4.69 29.71 -9.44
C ILE A 140 -5.86 29.02 -10.16
N TRP A 141 -5.54 28.11 -11.08
CA TRP A 141 -6.54 27.27 -11.76
C TRP A 141 -7.35 26.43 -10.76
N TYR A 142 -6.68 25.75 -9.82
CA TYR A 142 -7.28 24.93 -8.77
C TYR A 142 -8.29 25.73 -7.92
N ARG A 143 -7.91 26.95 -7.51
CA ARG A 143 -8.80 27.88 -6.78
C ARG A 143 -10.04 28.22 -7.60
N LYS A 144 -9.86 28.54 -8.89
CA LYS A 144 -10.93 28.95 -9.80
C LYS A 144 -11.92 27.80 -10.06
N VAL A 145 -11.43 26.62 -10.44
CA VAL A 145 -12.31 25.49 -10.86
C VAL A 145 -13.09 24.88 -9.69
N LEU A 146 -12.62 25.08 -8.46
CA LEU A 146 -13.32 24.69 -7.24
C LEU A 146 -14.09 25.84 -6.58
N ASP A 147 -14.07 27.04 -7.18
CA ASP A 147 -14.78 28.24 -6.74
C ASP A 147 -14.47 28.65 -5.28
N LEU A 148 -13.22 28.49 -4.83
CA LEU A 148 -12.88 28.62 -3.40
C LEU A 148 -12.99 30.08 -2.89
N PRO A 149 -13.60 30.32 -1.71
CA PRO A 149 -13.94 31.65 -1.21
C PRO A 149 -12.75 32.36 -0.54
N VAL A 150 -11.74 32.69 -1.34
CA VAL A 150 -10.51 33.37 -0.90
C VAL A 150 -10.64 34.88 -1.06
N ARG A 151 -10.26 35.64 -0.02
CA ARG A 151 -10.09 37.10 -0.03
C ARG A 151 -8.62 37.46 0.15
N ASN A 152 -8.07 38.10 -0.88
CA ASN A 152 -6.69 38.56 -0.94
C ASN A 152 -6.52 39.97 -0.40
N GLY A 153 -5.30 40.36 -0.06
CA GLY A 153 -4.98 41.67 0.50
C GLY A 153 -5.62 41.91 1.88
N VAL A 154 -5.93 40.84 2.61
CA VAL A 154 -6.53 40.89 3.94
C VAL A 154 -5.62 40.18 4.94
N SER A 155 -5.17 40.91 5.95
CA SER A 155 -4.41 40.39 7.08
C SER A 155 -5.33 40.14 8.27
N VAL A 156 -5.01 39.12 9.08
CA VAL A 156 -5.62 38.90 10.39
C VAL A 156 -4.66 39.48 11.42
N GLU A 157 -5.10 40.48 12.18
CA GLU A 157 -4.26 41.20 13.14
C GLU A 157 -4.40 40.62 14.55
N ARG A 158 -5.62 40.22 14.93
CA ARG A 158 -5.95 39.65 16.24
C ARG A 158 -7.01 38.56 16.10
N ILE A 159 -6.93 37.53 16.95
CA ILE A 159 -7.98 36.54 17.16
C ILE A 159 -8.35 36.59 18.64
N HIS A 160 -9.64 36.77 18.92
CA HIS A 160 -10.20 36.90 20.27
C HIS A 160 -11.20 35.79 20.57
N ALA A 161 -11.23 35.31 21.81
CA ALA A 161 -12.31 34.45 22.30
C ALA A 161 -13.50 35.30 22.78
N ARG A 162 -14.72 34.90 22.38
CA ARG A 162 -15.97 35.46 22.89
C ARG A 162 -16.63 34.52 23.89
N THR A 163 -17.49 35.07 24.74
CA THR A 163 -18.26 34.33 25.76
C THR A 163 -19.28 33.36 25.16
N ASP A 164 -19.70 33.56 23.91
CA ASP A 164 -20.68 32.71 23.21
C ASP A 164 -20.05 31.58 22.37
N GLU A 165 -18.82 31.20 22.74
CA GLU A 165 -17.99 30.18 22.10
C GLU A 165 -17.67 30.46 20.62
N LEU A 166 -17.51 31.73 20.26
CA LEU A 166 -17.09 32.18 18.94
C LEU A 166 -15.72 32.86 18.99
N PHE A 167 -15.03 32.89 17.85
CA PHE A 167 -13.90 33.77 17.64
C PHE A 167 -14.36 35.09 17.04
N ALA A 168 -13.77 36.19 17.49
CA ALA A 168 -13.80 37.47 16.80
C ALA A 168 -12.42 37.71 16.18
N LEU A 169 -12.36 37.90 14.87
CA LEU A 169 -11.10 38.13 14.15
C LEU A 169 -11.08 39.57 13.66
N ASP A 170 -10.08 40.33 14.10
CA ASP A 170 -9.84 41.66 13.59
C ASP A 170 -9.02 41.55 12.31
N ILE A 171 -9.59 42.01 11.21
CA ILE A 171 -8.98 41.91 9.88
C ILE A 171 -8.75 43.29 9.29
N SER A 172 -7.60 43.47 8.65
CA SER A 172 -7.22 44.70 7.96
C SER A 172 -7.09 44.43 6.46
N GLY A 173 -7.57 45.35 5.61
CA GLY A 173 -7.44 45.22 4.17
C GLY A 173 -8.10 46.38 3.41
N GLY A 174 -7.48 46.82 2.32
CA GLY A 174 -8.00 47.93 1.49
C GLY A 174 -8.16 49.25 2.23
N GLY A 175 -7.36 49.50 3.27
CA GLY A 175 -7.45 50.70 4.12
C GLY A 175 -8.56 50.68 5.16
N THR A 176 -9.27 49.56 5.32
CA THR A 176 -10.34 49.39 6.31
C THR A 176 -9.96 48.30 7.32
N SER A 177 -10.38 48.49 8.57
CA SER A 177 -10.34 47.45 9.62
C SER A 177 -11.77 47.06 9.98
N ARG A 178 -12.03 45.76 10.12
CA ARG A 178 -13.34 45.23 10.54
C ARG A 178 -13.16 43.94 11.31
N GLN A 179 -14.20 43.57 12.06
CA GLN A 179 -14.27 42.30 12.75
C GLN A 179 -15.09 41.29 11.95
N ILE A 180 -14.74 40.01 12.05
CA ILE A 180 -15.58 38.89 11.57
C ILE A 180 -15.72 37.83 12.65
N LEU A 181 -16.90 37.21 12.72
CA LEU A 181 -17.18 36.14 13.67
C LEU A 181 -16.98 34.77 13.05
N ALA A 182 -16.32 33.86 13.77
CA ALA A 182 -16.06 32.50 13.30
C ALA A 182 -16.32 31.43 14.38
N ARG A 183 -16.82 30.25 14.00
CA ARG A 183 -16.91 29.10 14.93
C ARG A 183 -15.59 28.36 15.06
N HIS A 184 -14.86 28.23 13.96
CA HIS A 184 -13.54 27.59 13.89
C HIS A 184 -12.55 28.47 13.14
N VAL A 185 -11.29 28.42 13.54
CA VAL A 185 -10.18 29.07 12.82
C VAL A 185 -9.11 28.04 12.49
N VAL A 186 -8.66 28.02 11.24
CA VAL A 186 -7.57 27.17 10.75
C VAL A 186 -6.39 28.06 10.34
N LEU A 187 -5.24 27.83 10.95
CA LEU A 187 -3.99 28.48 10.59
C LEU A 187 -3.28 27.66 9.52
N ALA A 188 -3.23 28.18 8.30
CA ALA A 188 -2.55 27.61 7.13
C ALA A 188 -1.56 28.62 6.52
N THR A 189 -0.88 29.36 7.40
CA THR A 189 0.04 30.47 7.13
C THR A 189 1.43 30.04 6.62
N GLY A 190 1.74 28.74 6.59
CA GLY A 190 2.92 28.20 5.92
C GLY A 190 4.07 27.85 6.86
N ARG A 191 5.32 27.95 6.35
CA ARG A 191 6.54 27.52 7.06
C ARG A 191 6.89 28.42 8.25
N ASP A 192 6.55 29.69 8.17
CA ASP A 192 6.68 30.66 9.24
C ASP A 192 5.55 30.53 10.27
N GLY A 193 4.50 29.74 10.00
CA GLY A 193 3.15 29.95 10.55
C GLY A 193 2.97 30.06 12.07
N LEU A 194 3.81 29.46 12.92
CA LEU A 194 3.79 29.63 14.39
C LEU A 194 5.06 30.30 14.94
N GLY A 195 5.75 31.07 14.11
CA GLY A 195 6.95 31.80 14.53
C GLY A 195 7.50 32.67 13.42
N GLY A 196 8.82 32.65 13.22
CA GLY A 196 9.46 33.59 12.31
C GLY A 196 10.75 33.09 11.71
N ALA A 197 11.31 33.90 10.81
CA ALA A 197 12.64 33.69 10.28
C ALA A 197 13.65 33.58 11.43
N TYR A 198 14.45 32.52 11.43
CA TYR A 198 15.51 32.37 12.42
C TYR A 198 16.73 33.17 11.97
N VAL A 199 16.96 34.30 12.62
CA VAL A 199 18.16 35.13 12.40
C VAL A 199 19.06 34.97 13.63
N PRO A 200 20.37 34.68 13.46
CA PRO A 200 21.28 34.60 14.58
C PRO A 200 21.45 35.95 15.31
N SER A 201 21.56 35.93 16.64
CA SER A 201 21.66 37.14 17.48
C SER A 201 22.89 38.01 17.21
N LEU A 202 23.91 37.47 16.55
CA LEU A 202 25.04 38.24 16.01
C LEU A 202 24.62 39.35 15.01
N CYS A 203 23.37 39.36 14.55
CA CYS A 203 22.82 40.43 13.71
C CYS A 203 22.15 41.56 14.51
N ASP A 204 22.01 41.40 15.84
CA ASP A 204 21.33 42.36 16.68
C ASP A 204 22.09 43.69 16.65
N GLY A 205 21.39 44.77 16.31
CA GLY A 205 21.99 46.11 16.12
C GLY A 205 22.68 46.35 14.77
N ILE A 206 22.76 45.36 13.87
CA ILE A 206 23.29 45.55 12.51
C ILE A 206 22.18 45.99 11.55
N ASP A 207 22.43 47.08 10.82
CA ASP A 207 21.49 47.64 9.83
C ASP A 207 21.13 46.61 8.74
N ARG A 208 19.83 46.53 8.42
CA ARG A 208 19.25 45.66 7.39
C ARG A 208 19.82 45.88 5.99
N ARG A 209 20.47 47.02 5.72
CA ARG A 209 21.18 47.27 4.45
C ARG A 209 22.30 46.26 4.20
N PHE A 210 22.83 45.63 5.24
CA PHE A 210 23.91 44.68 5.15
C PHE A 210 23.45 43.22 5.12
N TRP A 211 22.20 42.93 5.46
CA TRP A 211 21.77 41.55 5.60
C TRP A 211 20.27 41.32 5.36
N ALA A 212 19.96 40.12 4.89
CA ALA A 212 18.58 39.65 4.77
C ALA A 212 18.44 38.18 5.17
N HIS A 213 17.28 37.80 5.70
CA HIS A 213 16.90 36.39 5.76
C HIS A 213 16.44 35.92 4.38
N SER A 214 16.66 34.64 4.06
CA SER A 214 16.30 34.03 2.78
C SER A 214 14.81 34.09 2.38
N SER A 215 13.92 34.44 3.31
CA SER A 215 12.48 34.66 3.08
C SER A 215 12.10 36.13 2.88
N ALA A 216 13.02 37.06 3.10
CA ALA A 216 12.78 38.49 2.89
C ALA A 216 12.85 38.84 1.39
N PRO A 217 12.27 39.98 0.98
CA PRO A 217 12.57 40.58 -0.31
C PRO A 217 14.07 40.89 -0.39
N ILE A 218 14.73 40.47 -1.47
CA ILE A 218 16.15 40.72 -1.74
C ILE A 218 16.25 41.24 -3.17
N ASP A 219 16.85 42.41 -3.33
CA ASP A 219 17.17 43.01 -4.62
C ASP A 219 18.53 42.47 -5.08
N PHE A 220 18.52 41.38 -5.85
CA PHE A 220 19.75 40.74 -6.32
C PHE A 220 20.53 41.59 -7.31
N GLU A 221 19.90 42.53 -8.02
CA GLU A 221 20.59 43.42 -8.94
C GLU A 221 21.56 44.36 -8.20
N ARG A 222 21.21 44.79 -6.97
CA ARG A 222 22.13 45.56 -6.11
C ARG A 222 23.36 44.77 -5.65
N LEU A 223 23.34 43.44 -5.79
CA LEU A 223 24.46 42.57 -5.42
C LEU A 223 25.44 42.36 -6.58
N ARG A 224 25.15 42.88 -7.78
CA ARG A 224 26.05 42.82 -8.93
C ARG A 224 27.39 43.48 -8.61
N GLY A 225 28.49 42.76 -8.87
CA GLY A 225 29.84 43.21 -8.56
C GLY A 225 30.21 43.25 -7.07
N ARG A 226 29.32 42.82 -6.17
CA ARG A 226 29.55 42.84 -4.71
C ARG A 226 30.09 41.50 -4.20
N ARG A 227 30.70 41.53 -3.01
CA ARG A 227 31.05 40.36 -2.20
C ARG A 227 29.84 39.95 -1.38
N VAL A 228 29.36 38.73 -1.56
CA VAL A 228 28.12 38.25 -0.92
C VAL A 228 28.41 37.00 -0.10
N ALA A 229 28.00 37.01 1.16
CA ALA A 229 28.05 35.86 2.04
C ALA A 229 26.67 35.21 2.12
N VAL A 230 26.62 33.87 2.19
CA VAL A 230 25.37 33.14 2.46
C VAL A 230 25.62 32.12 3.56
N VAL A 231 24.75 32.12 4.56
CA VAL A 231 24.87 31.27 5.74
C VAL A 231 23.92 30.10 5.63
N GLY A 232 24.47 28.89 5.65
CA GLY A 232 23.72 27.64 5.63
C GLY A 232 23.94 26.78 4.38
N ALA A 233 23.61 25.51 4.50
CA ALA A 233 23.70 24.51 3.42
C ALA A 233 22.33 23.95 3.02
N GLY A 234 21.26 24.58 3.51
CA GLY A 234 19.89 24.18 3.21
C GLY A 234 19.47 24.59 1.80
N ALA A 235 18.29 24.15 1.40
CA ALA A 235 17.78 24.42 0.07
C ALA A 235 17.59 25.92 -0.21
N SER A 236 17.09 26.70 0.77
CA SER A 236 16.94 28.16 0.63
C SER A 236 18.29 28.87 0.53
N ALA A 237 19.32 28.39 1.25
CA ALA A 237 20.66 28.97 1.18
C ALA A 237 21.24 28.81 -0.24
N MET A 238 21.18 27.59 -0.78
CA MET A 238 21.68 27.30 -2.13
C MET A 238 20.95 28.07 -3.23
N ASP A 239 19.62 28.18 -3.14
CA ASP A 239 18.88 28.93 -4.16
C ASP A 239 19.14 30.45 -4.08
N ASN A 240 19.33 31.03 -2.89
CA ASN A 240 19.70 32.44 -2.76
C ASN A 240 21.14 32.70 -3.22
N ALA A 241 22.07 31.80 -2.89
CA ALA A 241 23.43 31.80 -3.42
C ALA A 241 23.45 31.77 -4.95
N ALA A 242 22.65 30.88 -5.55
CA ALA A 242 22.52 30.80 -6.99
C ALA A 242 21.98 32.10 -7.60
N MET A 243 20.95 32.71 -6.99
CA MET A 243 20.39 33.98 -7.47
C MET A 243 21.42 35.13 -7.42
N ALA A 244 22.21 35.23 -6.34
CA ALA A 244 23.25 36.25 -6.24
C ALA A 244 24.35 36.07 -7.29
N LEU A 245 24.76 34.82 -7.55
CA LEU A 245 25.73 34.50 -8.61
C LEU A 245 25.17 34.79 -10.01
N GLU A 246 23.93 34.38 -10.28
CA GLU A 246 23.22 34.63 -11.56
C GLU A 246 23.02 36.14 -11.82
N ALA A 247 22.85 36.95 -10.77
CA ALA A 247 22.80 38.41 -10.86
C ALA A 247 24.19 39.08 -11.00
N GLY A 248 25.28 38.30 -10.97
CA GLY A 248 26.63 38.79 -11.21
C GLY A 248 27.38 39.28 -9.97
N ALA A 249 27.14 38.69 -8.80
CA ALA A 249 28.01 38.91 -7.63
C ALA A 249 29.48 38.61 -7.97
N ALA A 250 30.39 39.48 -7.53
CA ALA A 250 31.83 39.35 -7.81
C ALA A 250 32.47 38.17 -7.08
N ARG A 251 31.98 37.88 -5.88
CA ARG A 251 32.41 36.75 -5.04
C ARG A 251 31.25 36.27 -4.20
N LEU A 252 31.10 34.95 -4.08
CA LEU A 252 30.13 34.33 -3.18
C LEU A 252 30.83 33.41 -2.17
N ASP A 253 30.71 33.71 -0.89
CA ASP A 253 31.21 32.88 0.21
C ASP A 253 30.05 32.17 0.92
N LEU A 254 29.95 30.85 0.78
CA LEU A 254 28.92 30.02 1.37
C LEU A 254 29.44 29.40 2.69
N PHE A 255 29.00 29.94 3.84
CA PHE A 255 29.44 29.50 5.16
C PHE A 255 28.58 28.35 5.68
N ILE A 256 29.23 27.22 5.94
CA ILE A 256 28.61 25.96 6.34
C ILE A 256 29.25 25.49 7.64
N ARG A 257 28.47 25.46 8.73
CA ARG A 257 28.93 25.03 10.06
C ARG A 257 29.51 23.61 10.09
N ARG A 258 28.99 22.70 9.26
CA ARG A 258 29.35 21.27 9.27
C ARG A 258 30.56 20.98 8.39
N ALA A 259 31.28 19.91 8.73
CA ALA A 259 32.45 19.46 7.99
C ALA A 259 32.13 18.77 6.64
N ASP A 260 30.92 18.22 6.46
CA ASP A 260 30.47 17.60 5.19
C ASP A 260 28.99 17.94 4.88
N ILE A 261 28.63 18.01 3.60
CA ILE A 261 27.26 18.22 3.15
C ILE A 261 26.58 16.84 2.96
N PRO A 262 25.40 16.61 3.58
CA PRO A 262 24.65 15.38 3.37
C PRO A 262 24.39 15.14 1.88
N ARG A 263 24.51 13.88 1.46
CA ARG A 263 24.26 13.45 0.07
C ARG A 263 22.98 12.64 -0.08
N VAL A 264 22.51 12.03 1.02
CA VAL A 264 21.32 11.17 1.05
C VAL A 264 20.23 11.85 1.87
N ASN A 265 19.05 12.01 1.26
CA ASN A 265 17.89 12.50 1.96
C ASN A 265 17.21 11.33 2.69
N LYS A 266 17.45 11.19 3.99
CA LYS A 266 16.83 10.15 4.81
C LYS A 266 15.34 10.36 5.07
N PHE A 267 14.79 11.53 4.71
CA PHE A 267 13.39 11.88 4.93
C PHE A 267 12.48 11.69 3.72
N THR A 268 12.97 11.07 2.64
CA THR A 268 12.19 10.83 1.42
C THR A 268 11.02 9.87 1.61
N GLY A 269 11.11 8.97 2.59
CA GLY A 269 10.06 8.01 2.93
C GLY A 269 8.80 8.61 3.57
N ILE A 270 8.79 9.91 3.92
CA ILE A 270 7.65 10.51 4.62
C ILE A 270 6.37 10.61 3.77
N GLY A 271 6.50 10.60 2.44
CA GLY A 271 5.36 10.50 1.52
C GLY A 271 4.79 9.09 1.40
N SER A 272 5.39 8.08 2.04
CA SER A 272 4.83 6.73 2.02
C SER A 272 3.53 6.67 2.80
N GLN A 273 2.57 5.91 2.27
CA GLN A 273 1.24 5.80 2.88
C GLN A 273 1.29 5.25 4.32
N GLY A 274 2.31 4.43 4.62
CA GLY A 274 2.58 3.95 5.99
C GLY A 274 2.92 5.09 6.96
N VAL A 275 3.74 6.06 6.55
CA VAL A 275 4.06 7.23 7.40
C VAL A 275 2.89 8.23 7.41
N VAL A 276 2.30 8.54 6.25
CA VAL A 276 1.16 9.46 6.11
C VAL A 276 -0.01 9.09 7.03
N HIS A 277 -0.37 7.80 7.09
CA HIS A 277 -1.48 7.33 7.91
C HIS A 277 -1.06 6.79 9.28
N GLY A 278 0.14 6.19 9.38
CA GLY A 278 0.60 5.51 10.58
C GLY A 278 1.34 6.39 11.59
N PHE A 279 1.95 7.51 11.16
CA PHE A 279 2.79 8.33 12.05
C PHE A 279 2.05 8.82 13.30
N ALA A 280 0.79 9.25 13.15
CA ALA A 280 -0.04 9.70 14.28
C ALA A 280 -0.26 8.60 15.33
N GLY A 281 -0.25 7.32 14.91
CA GLY A 281 -0.40 6.16 15.79
C GLY A 281 0.90 5.62 16.38
N LEU A 282 2.06 6.25 16.10
CA LEU A 282 3.30 5.94 16.83
C LEU A 282 3.20 6.41 18.28
N SER A 283 3.89 5.70 19.18
CA SER A 283 4.11 6.22 20.53
C SER A 283 4.90 7.52 20.48
N ASP A 284 4.74 8.35 21.50
CA ASP A 284 5.42 9.65 21.57
C ASP A 284 6.96 9.51 21.54
N ASP A 285 7.52 8.48 22.19
CA ASP A 285 8.94 8.11 22.09
C ASP A 285 9.37 7.85 20.64
N TRP A 286 8.58 7.08 19.88
CA TRP A 286 8.91 6.80 18.48
C TRP A 286 8.74 8.01 17.58
N LYS A 287 7.76 8.88 17.83
CA LYS A 287 7.60 10.16 17.12
C LYS A 287 8.84 11.03 17.33
N TRP A 288 9.29 11.15 18.58
CA TRP A 288 10.49 11.91 18.95
C TRP A 288 11.74 11.35 18.27
N ARG A 289 12.05 10.07 18.49
CA ARG A 289 13.25 9.41 17.94
C ARG A 289 13.31 9.48 16.42
N PHE A 290 12.17 9.29 15.75
CA PHE A 290 12.09 9.34 14.30
C PHE A 290 12.42 10.74 13.75
N LEU A 291 11.83 11.79 14.34
CA LEU A 291 12.07 13.15 13.88
C LEU A 291 13.42 13.69 14.34
N ASP A 292 13.88 13.36 15.55
CA ASP A 292 15.22 13.74 16.03
C ASP A 292 16.30 13.16 15.12
N HIS A 293 16.22 11.86 14.80
CA HIS A 293 17.14 11.23 13.86
C HIS A 293 17.13 11.93 12.49
N THR A 294 15.93 12.27 11.99
CA THR A 294 15.78 12.92 10.70
C THR A 294 16.36 14.33 10.70
N LEU A 295 16.06 15.13 11.72
CA LEU A 295 16.53 16.51 11.86
C LEU A 295 18.05 16.53 12.04
N LYS A 296 18.63 15.60 12.81
CA LYS A 296 20.08 15.44 12.98
C LYS A 296 20.78 14.94 11.71
N ALA A 297 20.16 14.01 10.98
CA ALA A 297 20.68 13.54 9.70
C ALA A 297 20.66 14.64 8.62
N GLN A 298 19.72 15.59 8.75
CA GLN A 298 19.52 16.76 7.91
C GLN A 298 19.15 16.43 6.45
N THR A 299 18.29 17.26 5.88
CA THR A 299 17.95 17.13 4.45
C THR A 299 19.09 17.71 3.61
N PRO A 300 19.61 16.98 2.61
CA PRO A 300 20.63 17.49 1.71
C PRO A 300 20.07 18.66 0.87
N PRO A 301 20.89 19.65 0.49
CA PRO A 301 20.48 20.65 -0.48
C PRO A 301 20.08 19.97 -1.81
N PRO A 302 19.09 20.51 -2.54
CA PRO A 302 18.69 19.95 -3.82
C PRO A 302 19.87 19.96 -4.79
N ARG A 303 20.12 18.83 -5.44
CA ARG A 303 21.21 18.68 -6.42
C ARG A 303 21.21 19.81 -7.46
N GLN A 304 20.06 20.18 -7.99
CA GLN A 304 19.96 21.25 -9.00
C GLN A 304 20.35 22.63 -8.46
N SER A 305 20.03 22.93 -7.19
CA SER A 305 20.46 24.18 -6.55
C SER A 305 21.97 24.18 -6.33
N VAL A 306 22.56 23.05 -5.93
CA VAL A 306 24.02 22.93 -5.79
C VAL A 306 24.72 23.13 -7.13
N LEU A 307 24.21 22.50 -8.20
CA LEU A 307 24.76 22.65 -9.56
C LEU A 307 24.67 24.09 -10.08
N ARG A 308 23.60 24.83 -9.74
CA ARG A 308 23.50 26.26 -10.06
C ARG A 308 24.61 27.07 -9.42
N VAL A 309 24.95 26.77 -8.16
CA VAL A 309 26.02 27.48 -7.43
C VAL A 309 27.41 27.05 -7.95
N SER A 310 27.66 25.74 -8.07
CA SER A 310 28.97 25.21 -8.44
C SER A 310 29.38 25.44 -9.90
N ALA A 311 28.46 25.92 -10.74
CA ALA A 311 28.76 26.31 -12.12
C ALA A 311 29.61 27.61 -12.20
N TYR A 312 29.73 28.36 -11.11
CA TYR A 312 30.45 29.64 -11.07
C TYR A 312 31.79 29.50 -10.35
N PRO A 313 32.93 29.88 -10.97
CA PRO A 313 34.25 29.78 -10.35
C PRO A 313 34.42 30.69 -9.13
N GLN A 314 33.65 31.78 -9.03
CA GLN A 314 33.66 32.71 -7.90
C GLN A 314 32.81 32.25 -6.70
N ALA A 315 32.27 31.02 -6.73
CA ALA A 315 31.53 30.43 -5.62
C ALA A 315 32.46 29.60 -4.70
N HIS A 316 32.55 29.98 -3.44
CA HIS A 316 33.44 29.37 -2.45
C HIS A 316 32.65 28.69 -1.34
N PHE A 317 32.91 27.41 -1.09
CA PHE A 317 32.25 26.62 -0.06
C PHE A 317 33.15 26.49 1.17
N HIS A 318 32.71 27.07 2.29
CA HIS A 318 33.44 27.07 3.55
C HIS A 318 32.81 26.06 4.52
N LEU A 319 33.25 24.80 4.44
CA LEU A 319 32.86 23.74 5.38
C LEU A 319 33.54 23.93 6.74
N ALA A 320 32.96 23.40 7.80
CA ALA A 320 33.41 23.55 9.19
C ALA A 320 33.68 25.03 9.55
N SER A 321 32.83 25.93 9.05
CA SER A 321 32.95 27.38 9.22
C SER A 321 31.63 27.94 9.78
N PRO A 322 31.31 27.67 11.07
CA PRO A 322 30.30 28.48 11.75
C PRO A 322 30.70 29.96 11.72
N ILE A 323 29.72 30.84 11.81
CA ILE A 323 29.98 32.27 12.03
C ILE A 323 30.09 32.47 13.53
N ASP A 324 31.29 32.87 13.96
CA ASP A 324 31.57 33.15 15.36
C ASP A 324 31.27 34.61 15.70
N ASP A 325 31.50 35.52 14.75
CA ASP A 325 31.29 36.95 14.94
C ASP A 325 31.01 37.67 13.60
N LEU A 326 30.29 38.80 13.68
CA LEU A 326 29.92 39.64 12.55
C LEU A 326 30.01 41.12 12.92
N VAL A 327 30.98 41.84 12.35
CA VAL A 327 31.25 43.24 12.70
C VAL A 327 31.12 44.14 11.48
N VAL A 328 30.46 45.30 11.65
CA VAL A 328 30.41 46.35 10.64
C VAL A 328 31.76 47.06 10.57
N ALA A 329 32.41 47.03 9.41
CA ALA A 329 33.68 47.69 9.13
C ALA A 329 33.48 48.74 8.03
N GLY A 330 32.95 49.91 8.41
CA GLY A 330 32.64 50.99 7.46
C GLY A 330 31.46 50.66 6.55
N ASP A 331 31.74 50.35 5.29
CA ASP A 331 30.75 50.10 4.23
C ASP A 331 30.52 48.61 3.94
N HIS A 332 31.14 47.71 4.71
CA HIS A 332 31.01 46.26 4.57
C HIS A 332 31.00 45.56 5.95
N LEU A 333 30.75 44.27 5.95
CA LEU A 333 30.80 43.38 7.11
C LEU A 333 32.08 42.55 7.11
N THR A 334 32.65 42.30 8.28
CA THR A 334 33.68 41.29 8.50
C THR A 334 33.06 40.07 9.19
N VAL A 335 33.03 38.94 8.50
CA VAL A 335 32.59 37.63 9.02
C VAL A 335 33.80 36.92 9.61
N THR A 336 33.74 36.56 10.88
CA THR A 336 34.77 35.75 11.55
C THR A 336 34.30 34.31 11.66
N THR A 337 35.16 33.38 11.26
CA THR A 337 34.97 31.93 11.44
C THR A 337 36.24 31.32 12.04
N PRO A 338 36.23 30.05 12.48
CA PRO A 338 37.42 29.39 13.01
C PRO A 338 38.56 29.28 11.98
N LYS A 339 38.27 29.47 10.70
CA LYS A 339 39.24 29.36 9.60
C LYS A 339 39.77 30.71 9.11
N GLY A 340 39.24 31.83 9.59
CA GLY A 340 39.72 33.15 9.19
C GLY A 340 38.64 34.23 9.20
N ARG A 341 39.00 35.40 8.67
CA ARG A 341 38.13 36.58 8.54
C ARG A 341 37.86 36.88 7.08
N TYR A 342 36.61 37.18 6.75
CA TYR A 342 36.13 37.38 5.39
C TYR A 342 35.36 38.68 5.31
N ALA A 343 35.74 39.56 4.39
CA ALA A 343 35.01 40.80 4.14
C ALA A 343 33.88 40.56 3.12
N THR A 344 32.66 40.96 3.47
CA THR A 344 31.45 40.79 2.66
C THR A 344 30.62 42.05 2.66
N ASP A 345 30.05 42.44 1.52
CA ASP A 345 29.23 43.65 1.41
C ASP A 345 27.78 43.39 1.82
N PHE A 346 27.30 42.16 1.64
CA PHE A 346 25.97 41.73 2.02
C PHE A 346 25.96 40.27 2.50
N ILE A 347 25.12 39.93 3.48
CA ILE A 347 24.97 38.56 3.99
C ILE A 347 23.53 38.07 3.94
N ILE A 348 23.32 36.87 3.40
CA ILE A 348 22.00 36.22 3.31
C ILE A 348 21.94 35.04 4.28
N PHE A 349 21.00 35.09 5.22
CA PHE A 349 20.79 34.01 6.19
C PHE A 349 19.79 32.98 5.64
N GLY A 350 20.30 31.83 5.23
CA GLY A 350 19.54 30.63 4.85
C GLY A 350 19.32 29.67 6.04
N THR A 351 19.04 30.24 7.21
CA THR A 351 19.09 29.60 8.54
C THR A 351 17.77 28.98 8.99
N GLY A 352 16.69 29.15 8.22
CA GLY A 352 15.41 28.46 8.46
C GLY A 352 14.43 29.28 9.30
N PHE A 353 13.52 28.60 9.97
CA PHE A 353 12.46 29.22 10.77
C PHE A 353 12.45 28.61 12.17
N LYS A 354 12.06 29.39 13.17
CA LYS A 354 11.83 28.90 14.54
C LYS A 354 10.35 29.00 14.89
N VAL A 355 9.87 28.10 15.73
CA VAL A 355 8.55 28.23 16.38
C VAL A 355 8.70 29.19 17.55
N ASP A 356 7.93 30.26 17.54
CA ASP A 356 7.99 31.34 18.53
C ASP A 356 6.68 32.14 18.46
N LEU A 357 5.73 31.82 19.33
CA LEU A 357 4.42 32.47 19.33
C LEU A 357 4.48 33.94 19.74
N ALA A 358 5.56 34.42 20.35
CA ALA A 358 5.72 35.85 20.64
C ALA A 358 5.87 36.68 19.36
N LEU A 359 6.17 36.04 18.22
CA LEU A 359 6.21 36.68 16.90
C LEU A 359 4.85 36.63 16.17
N ARG A 360 3.79 36.21 16.86
CA ARG A 360 2.45 35.97 16.30
C ARG A 360 1.41 36.74 17.10
N ASP A 361 1.36 38.05 16.87
CA ASP A 361 0.41 38.96 17.52
C ASP A 361 -1.03 38.50 17.38
N GLU A 362 -1.37 37.85 16.25
CA GLU A 362 -2.70 37.31 15.99
C GLU A 362 -3.11 36.20 16.97
N LEU A 363 -2.15 35.57 17.66
CA LEU A 363 -2.33 34.51 18.65
C LEU A 363 -2.01 34.94 20.08
N ALA A 364 -1.72 36.22 20.34
CA ALA A 364 -1.24 36.68 21.64
C ALA A 364 -2.14 36.28 22.83
N GLU A 365 -3.46 36.30 22.64
CA GLU A 365 -4.45 35.87 23.66
C GLU A 365 -4.40 34.37 23.97
N PHE A 366 -4.05 33.55 22.98
CA PHE A 366 -4.04 32.09 23.09
C PHE A 366 -2.67 31.52 23.45
N ALA A 367 -1.59 32.21 23.08
CA ALA A 367 -0.21 31.74 23.21
C ALA A 367 0.16 31.22 24.61
N PRO A 368 -0.21 31.88 25.73
CA PRO A 368 0.09 31.37 27.08
C PRO A 368 -0.60 30.05 27.42
N HIS A 369 -1.71 29.74 26.74
CA HIS A 369 -2.55 28.58 27.03
C HIS A 369 -2.25 27.37 26.13
N ILE A 370 -1.47 27.56 25.06
CA ILE A 370 -1.14 26.48 24.11
C ILE A 370 -0.11 25.53 24.73
N ARG A 371 -0.42 24.23 24.68
CA ARG A 371 0.50 23.16 25.09
C ARG A 371 1.53 22.87 23.99
N PHE A 372 2.80 22.85 24.37
CA PHE A 372 3.91 22.37 23.56
C PHE A 372 4.34 20.97 24.00
N TRP A 373 5.16 20.32 23.18
CA TRP A 373 5.69 18.99 23.52
C TRP A 373 6.54 19.02 24.78
N CYS A 374 7.36 20.05 24.99
CA CYS A 374 8.15 20.23 26.21
C CYS A 374 7.31 20.30 27.50
N ASP A 375 6.04 20.71 27.43
CA ASP A 375 5.17 20.79 28.60
C ASP A 375 4.71 19.42 29.12
N ARG A 376 4.77 18.36 28.28
CA ARG A 376 4.24 17.03 28.64
C ARG A 376 5.19 15.86 28.41
N PHE A 377 6.16 16.01 27.53
CA PHE A 377 7.05 14.92 27.11
C PHE A 377 8.50 15.32 27.38
N PRO A 378 9.16 14.71 28.38
CA PRO A 378 10.58 14.96 28.61
C PRO A 378 11.40 14.37 27.45
N ALA A 379 12.35 15.16 26.92
CA ALA A 379 13.25 14.67 25.90
C ALA A 379 14.03 13.44 26.43
N PRO A 380 14.14 12.34 25.67
CA PRO A 380 14.98 11.21 26.07
C PRO A 380 16.44 11.63 26.24
N ASP A 381 17.16 11.02 27.19
CA ASP A 381 18.56 11.34 27.47
C ASP A 381 19.44 11.35 26.19
N GLY A 382 20.15 12.46 25.96
CA GLY A 382 21.01 12.64 24.78
C GLY A 382 20.26 12.95 23.48
N MET A 383 18.95 13.20 23.54
CA MET A 383 18.09 13.58 22.40
C MET A 383 17.44 14.96 22.55
N ASP A 384 18.09 15.88 23.26
CA ASP A 384 17.66 17.28 23.38
C ASP A 384 17.54 17.91 21.99
N ASN A 385 16.38 18.53 21.71
CA ASN A 385 16.08 19.08 20.39
C ASN A 385 15.05 20.21 20.49
N ALA A 386 15.55 21.44 20.53
CA ALA A 386 14.73 22.63 20.68
C ALA A 386 13.63 22.79 19.60
N GLU A 387 13.81 22.29 18.37
CA GLU A 387 12.75 22.35 17.34
C GLU A 387 11.57 21.41 17.68
N LEU A 388 11.87 20.24 18.25
CA LEU A 388 10.85 19.28 18.67
C LEU A 388 10.19 19.70 19.98
N GLU A 389 10.96 20.19 20.94
CA GLU A 389 10.48 20.70 22.23
C GLU A 389 9.44 21.81 22.04
N ASN A 390 9.74 22.77 21.15
CA ASN A 390 8.88 23.89 20.83
C ASN A 390 7.84 23.59 19.74
N SER A 391 7.65 22.32 19.35
CA SER A 391 6.54 21.94 18.47
C SER A 391 5.22 21.93 19.26
N PRO A 392 4.12 22.45 18.72
CA PRO A 392 2.82 22.41 19.39
C PRO A 392 2.35 20.96 19.55
N ASP A 393 1.78 20.64 20.72
CA ASP A 393 1.15 19.35 20.96
C ASP A 393 -0.33 19.41 20.53
N LEU A 394 -0.61 18.84 19.36
CA LEU A 394 -1.90 18.95 18.70
C LEU A 394 -2.76 17.70 18.88
N GLY A 395 -4.08 17.90 18.96
CA GLY A 395 -5.06 16.81 18.94
C GLY A 395 -5.34 16.29 17.53
N ASP A 396 -6.16 15.23 17.43
CA ASP A 396 -6.37 14.44 16.20
C ASP A 396 -6.74 15.22 14.92
N SER A 397 -7.33 16.40 15.07
CA SER A 397 -7.75 17.28 13.97
C SER A 397 -6.95 18.57 13.91
N PHE A 398 -5.67 18.52 14.28
CA PHE A 398 -4.74 19.65 14.31
C PHE A 398 -5.15 20.77 15.27
N GLN A 399 -6.12 20.57 16.16
CA GLN A 399 -6.50 21.57 17.15
C GLN A 399 -5.43 21.73 18.22
N PHE A 400 -5.21 22.96 18.69
CA PHE A 400 -4.35 23.19 19.84
C PHE A 400 -4.95 22.54 21.09
N LEU A 401 -4.06 22.04 21.96
CA LEU A 401 -4.41 21.50 23.27
C LEU A 401 -4.01 22.50 24.35
N GLU A 402 -4.77 22.49 25.44
CA GLU A 402 -4.54 23.38 26.57
C GLU A 402 -3.34 22.89 27.39
N LYS A 403 -2.46 23.82 27.77
CA LYS A 403 -1.36 23.58 28.71
C LYS A 403 -1.93 23.18 30.08
N GLU A 404 -2.91 23.94 30.55
CA GLU A 404 -3.70 23.65 31.74
C GLU A 404 -5.15 23.35 31.33
N PRO A 405 -5.66 22.12 31.53
CA PRO A 405 -7.01 21.75 31.12
C PRO A 405 -8.09 22.67 31.70
N GLY A 406 -8.88 23.32 30.85
CA GLY A 406 -9.98 24.21 31.23
C GLY A 406 -9.62 25.70 31.27
N ALA A 407 -8.34 26.07 31.11
CA ALA A 407 -7.90 27.46 31.11
C ALA A 407 -8.34 28.23 29.84
N CYS A 408 -8.38 27.56 28.67
CA CYS A 408 -8.83 28.14 27.41
C CYS A 408 -9.51 27.08 26.50
N PRO A 409 -10.77 26.70 26.77
CA PRO A 409 -11.49 25.68 26.00
C PRO A 409 -11.66 26.01 24.50
N MET A 410 -11.52 27.29 24.13
CA MET A 410 -11.59 27.77 22.75
C MET A 410 -10.47 27.22 21.86
N LEU A 411 -9.31 26.84 22.42
CA LEU A 411 -8.21 26.23 21.65
C LEU A 411 -8.64 25.00 20.86
N ALA A 412 -9.64 24.28 21.36
CA ALA A 412 -10.15 23.09 20.71
C ALA A 412 -10.92 23.38 19.39
N ARG A 413 -11.11 24.65 19.03
CA ARG A 413 -11.65 25.16 17.74
C ARG A 413 -10.63 25.98 16.93
N LEU A 414 -9.39 26.11 17.41
CA LEU A 414 -8.28 26.75 16.74
C LEU A 414 -7.30 25.67 16.25
N HIS A 415 -7.13 25.56 14.94
CA HIS A 415 -6.42 24.45 14.30
C HIS A 415 -5.10 24.90 13.66
N CYS A 416 -3.99 24.22 13.94
CA CYS A 416 -2.68 24.45 13.34
C CYS A 416 -2.44 23.53 12.14
N PHE A 417 -2.78 23.98 10.94
CA PHE A 417 -2.47 23.29 9.68
C PHE A 417 -1.20 23.85 9.02
N ASN A 418 -0.12 23.94 9.81
CA ASN A 418 1.19 24.47 9.42
C ASN A 418 2.32 23.45 9.64
N TYR A 419 3.53 23.73 9.16
CA TYR A 419 4.72 22.86 9.34
C TYR A 419 4.99 22.42 10.80
N PRO A 420 4.82 23.27 11.84
CA PRO A 420 5.04 22.87 13.23
C PRO A 420 4.16 21.70 13.71
N ALA A 421 3.07 21.36 13.01
CA ALA A 421 2.27 20.17 13.30
C ALA A 421 3.00 18.83 13.05
N THR A 422 4.23 18.87 12.51
CA THR A 422 4.97 17.68 12.06
C THR A 422 5.21 16.67 13.19
N LEU A 423 5.47 17.11 14.42
CA LEU A 423 5.73 16.18 15.53
C LEU A 423 4.46 15.44 15.99
N SER A 424 3.29 16.07 15.96
CA SER A 424 2.02 15.40 16.30
C SER A 424 1.44 14.57 15.14
N HIS A 425 1.58 15.03 13.90
CA HIS A 425 0.84 14.46 12.76
C HIS A 425 1.70 13.90 11.62
N GLY A 426 3.02 14.10 11.65
CA GLY A 426 3.88 13.90 10.50
C GLY A 426 3.74 15.05 9.49
N LYS A 427 4.41 14.96 8.34
CA LYS A 427 4.39 16.04 7.32
C LYS A 427 3.11 16.04 6.47
N LEU A 428 1.97 16.30 7.11
CA LEU A 428 0.65 16.34 6.47
C LEU A 428 0.17 17.76 6.12
N SER A 429 0.81 18.81 6.64
CA SER A 429 0.34 20.20 6.57
C SER A 429 1.24 21.14 5.76
N GLY A 430 2.37 20.66 5.21
CA GLY A 430 3.39 21.54 4.62
C GLY A 430 4.08 21.06 3.34
N ASP A 431 3.93 19.80 2.94
CA ASP A 431 4.59 19.22 1.77
C ASP A 431 3.58 18.60 0.79
N ILE A 432 3.89 18.67 -0.50
CA ILE A 432 3.05 18.16 -1.61
C ILE A 432 2.61 16.69 -1.46
N PRO A 433 3.43 15.72 -1.00
CA PRO A 433 3.06 14.30 -1.06
C PRO A 433 1.81 13.91 -0.26
N ALA A 434 1.47 14.64 0.81
CA ALA A 434 0.46 14.21 1.78
C ALA A 434 -0.52 15.31 2.20
N ILE A 435 -0.53 16.44 1.47
CA ILE A 435 -1.30 17.62 1.84
C ILE A 435 -2.82 17.38 1.75
N SER A 436 -3.27 16.54 0.82
CA SER A 436 -4.68 16.17 0.71
C SER A 436 -5.15 15.31 1.88
N GLU A 437 -4.33 14.38 2.36
CA GLU A 437 -4.64 13.51 3.50
C GLU A 437 -4.66 14.30 4.81
N GLY A 438 -3.75 15.26 4.98
CA GLY A 438 -3.79 16.21 6.09
C GLY A 438 -5.07 17.04 6.10
N ALA A 439 -5.44 17.59 4.94
CA ALA A 439 -6.65 18.39 4.79
C ALA A 439 -7.94 17.58 5.02
N ASP A 440 -8.00 16.33 4.56
CA ASP A 440 -9.12 15.42 4.84
C ASP A 440 -9.25 15.13 6.34
N ARG A 441 -8.13 14.86 7.04
CA ARG A 441 -8.12 14.66 8.50
C ARG A 441 -8.63 15.89 9.24
N LEU A 442 -8.10 17.07 8.90
CA LEU A 442 -8.54 18.35 9.45
C LEU A 442 -10.05 18.56 9.24
N ALA A 443 -10.51 18.46 7.98
CA ALA A 443 -11.89 18.74 7.59
C ALA A 443 -12.88 17.79 8.27
N ARG A 444 -12.57 16.48 8.35
CA ARG A 444 -13.39 15.50 9.06
C ARG A 444 -13.51 15.81 10.56
N GLY A 445 -12.43 16.26 11.18
CA GLY A 445 -12.44 16.66 12.58
C GLY A 445 -13.35 17.86 12.85
N ILE A 446 -13.24 18.89 12.01
CA ILE A 446 -14.10 20.08 12.09
C ILE A 446 -15.57 19.70 11.83
N VAL A 447 -15.85 18.91 10.79
CA VAL A 447 -17.19 18.41 10.46
C VAL A 447 -17.80 17.63 11.63
N ARG A 448 -17.03 16.72 12.24
CA ARG A 448 -17.46 15.97 13.42
C ARG A 448 -17.85 16.90 14.56
N ARG A 449 -17.07 17.97 14.78
CA ARG A 449 -17.32 18.94 15.86
C ARG A 449 -18.50 19.87 15.58
N LEU A 450 -18.70 20.29 14.33
CA LEU A 450 -19.87 21.06 13.92
C LEU A 450 -21.16 20.23 14.04
N PHE A 451 -21.08 18.92 13.80
CA PHE A 451 -22.22 18.02 13.89
C PHE A 451 -22.58 17.64 15.34
N VAL A 452 -21.58 17.31 16.16
CA VAL A 452 -21.80 16.97 17.57
C VAL A 452 -22.04 18.27 18.34
N ARG A 453 -23.33 18.59 18.62
CA ARG A 453 -23.65 19.66 19.58
C ARG A 453 -22.91 19.38 20.89
N PRO A 454 -22.15 20.34 21.44
CA PRO A 454 -21.68 20.19 22.81
C PRO A 454 -22.91 20.00 23.70
N SER A 455 -22.97 18.87 24.39
CA SER A 455 -23.92 18.69 25.49
C SER A 455 -23.63 19.79 26.50
N PRO A 456 -24.60 20.60 26.92
CA PRO A 456 -24.36 21.52 28.03
C PRO A 456 -23.90 20.66 29.21
N ARG A 457 -22.69 20.93 29.71
CA ARG A 457 -22.16 20.30 30.91
C ARG A 457 -23.24 20.37 31.98
N ARG A 458 -23.69 19.20 32.43
CA ARG A 458 -24.66 19.02 33.51
C ARG A 458 -24.01 19.49 34.81
N ASN A 459 -24.03 20.79 35.06
CA ASN A 459 -24.00 21.30 36.43
C ASN A 459 -25.37 20.99 37.01
N SER A 460 -25.43 20.07 37.97
CA SER A 460 -26.61 19.92 38.83
C SER A 460 -26.13 19.95 40.28
N PRO A 461 -26.51 20.96 41.06
CA PRO A 461 -26.88 20.72 42.45
C PRO A 461 -28.28 20.08 42.46
N ALA A 462 -28.51 19.22 43.44
CA ALA A 462 -29.75 18.47 43.62
C ALA A 462 -31.01 19.35 43.63
N THR A 463 -32.12 18.83 43.11
CA THR A 463 -33.46 18.96 43.73
C THR A 463 -34.47 18.02 43.07
N ASN A 464 -35.31 17.44 43.91
CA ASN A 464 -36.41 16.53 43.60
C ASN A 464 -37.44 17.15 42.65
N GLY A 465 -37.90 16.37 41.66
CA GLY A 465 -39.03 16.75 40.82
C GLY A 465 -39.51 15.59 39.95
N ARG A 466 -40.72 15.08 40.27
CA ARG A 466 -41.46 13.96 39.67
C ARG A 466 -41.41 13.92 38.13
N MET A 467 -41.19 12.72 37.57
CA MET A 467 -41.56 12.38 36.20
C MET A 467 -43.08 12.19 36.08
N PRO A 468 -43.76 12.73 35.05
CA PRO A 468 -45.04 12.24 34.63
C PRO A 468 -44.87 11.07 33.65
N THR A 469 -45.46 9.95 34.03
CA THR A 469 -45.72 8.79 33.18
C THR A 469 -46.83 9.10 32.17
N SER A 470 -46.58 8.88 30.88
CA SER A 470 -47.66 8.56 29.94
C SER A 470 -47.14 7.64 28.83
N PRO A 471 -47.86 6.54 28.50
CA PRO A 471 -47.39 5.51 27.60
C PRO A 471 -47.72 5.86 26.15
N ILE A 472 -46.70 6.16 25.35
CA ILE A 472 -46.86 6.20 23.90
C ILE A 472 -46.44 4.82 23.36
N ASN A 473 -47.45 4.01 23.06
CA ASN A 473 -47.31 2.78 22.29
C ASN A 473 -46.54 3.04 20.99
N PRO A 474 -45.48 2.27 20.68
CA PRO A 474 -44.78 2.41 19.41
C PRO A 474 -45.70 1.92 18.27
N PRO A 475 -45.78 2.65 17.14
CA PRO A 475 -46.45 2.12 15.97
C PRO A 475 -45.66 0.93 15.44
N ASN A 476 -46.37 -0.19 15.35
CA ASN A 476 -45.94 -1.44 14.76
C ASN A 476 -45.59 -1.23 13.27
N ARG A 477 -44.33 -0.89 12.98
CA ARG A 477 -43.73 -1.02 11.64
C ARG A 477 -42.74 -2.17 11.65
N ARG A 478 -43.28 -3.37 11.44
CA ARG A 478 -42.50 -4.47 10.87
C ARG A 478 -41.98 -4.05 9.48
N ASN A 479 -40.71 -4.36 9.24
CA ASN A 479 -40.01 -4.47 7.96
C ASN A 479 -39.62 -3.18 7.22
N ARG A 480 -38.36 -2.77 7.44
CA ARG A 480 -37.30 -2.49 6.43
C ARG A 480 -36.40 -1.32 6.87
N THR A 481 -35.63 -1.50 7.94
CA THR A 481 -34.36 -0.79 8.10
C THR A 481 -33.27 -1.70 7.56
N GLY A 482 -32.81 -1.38 6.35
CA GLY A 482 -31.65 -2.03 5.75
C GLY A 482 -30.42 -1.78 6.61
N LYS A 483 -30.06 -2.78 7.42
CA LYS A 483 -28.66 -3.21 7.45
C LYS A 483 -28.24 -3.23 5.98
N ARG A 484 -27.28 -2.40 5.57
CA ARG A 484 -26.43 -2.81 4.45
C ARG A 484 -25.67 -4.03 4.98
N GLU A 485 -26.32 -5.19 4.94
CA GLU A 485 -25.61 -6.43 4.72
C GLU A 485 -24.64 -6.11 3.58
N MET A 486 -23.35 -6.37 3.77
CA MET A 486 -22.51 -6.66 2.62
C MET A 486 -23.26 -7.77 1.89
N GLN A 487 -24.03 -7.42 0.86
CA GLN A 487 -24.60 -8.40 -0.04
C GLN A 487 -23.40 -9.07 -0.65
N THR A 488 -22.99 -10.19 -0.06
CA THR A 488 -21.99 -11.08 -0.60
C THR A 488 -22.50 -11.41 -1.99
N ASN A 489 -21.86 -10.85 -3.02
CA ASN A 489 -22.30 -11.05 -4.38
C ASN A 489 -22.00 -12.49 -4.75
N ARG A 490 -22.95 -13.40 -4.48
CA ARG A 490 -22.84 -14.84 -4.69
C ARG A 490 -22.39 -15.16 -6.12
N LYS A 491 -22.78 -14.32 -7.10
CA LYS A 491 -22.33 -14.42 -8.49
C LYS A 491 -20.84 -14.11 -8.65
N ALA A 492 -20.32 -13.08 -7.96
CA ALA A 492 -18.90 -12.74 -7.98
C ALA A 492 -18.03 -13.83 -7.31
N ILE A 493 -18.53 -14.45 -6.23
CA ILE A 493 -17.83 -15.55 -5.56
C ILE A 493 -17.86 -16.83 -6.38
N ALA A 494 -19.01 -17.19 -6.95
CA ALA A 494 -19.10 -18.30 -7.89
C ALA A 494 -18.18 -18.10 -9.10
N ALA A 495 -18.09 -16.88 -9.64
CA ALA A 495 -17.18 -16.55 -10.73
C ALA A 495 -15.70 -16.64 -10.33
N ALA A 496 -15.34 -16.22 -9.10
CA ALA A 496 -13.98 -16.36 -8.58
C ALA A 496 -13.57 -17.83 -8.38
N ILE A 497 -14.48 -18.66 -7.86
CA ILE A 497 -14.28 -20.10 -7.68
C ILE A 497 -14.12 -20.80 -9.03
N ALA A 498 -15.00 -20.49 -9.99
CA ALA A 498 -14.94 -21.03 -11.35
C ALA A 498 -13.64 -20.58 -12.06
N GLY A 499 -13.24 -19.32 -11.91
CA GLY A 499 -11.99 -18.80 -12.43
C GLY A 499 -10.77 -19.57 -11.89
N ASN A 500 -10.71 -19.77 -10.57
CA ASN A 500 -9.65 -20.56 -9.94
C ASN A 500 -9.63 -22.00 -10.48
N ALA A 501 -10.77 -22.68 -10.62
CA ALA A 501 -10.81 -24.04 -11.15
C ALA A 501 -10.27 -24.13 -12.59
N LEU A 502 -10.65 -23.17 -13.43
CA LEU A 502 -10.24 -23.10 -14.83
C LEU A 502 -8.75 -22.76 -14.98
N GLU A 503 -8.18 -21.92 -14.11
CA GLU A 503 -6.75 -21.59 -14.11
C GLU A 503 -5.85 -22.79 -13.77
N TRP A 504 -6.30 -23.64 -12.84
CA TRP A 504 -5.55 -24.82 -12.43
C TRP A 504 -5.65 -26.00 -13.40
N TYR A 505 -6.64 -26.01 -14.29
CA TYR A 505 -6.86 -27.08 -15.26
C TYR A 505 -5.60 -27.33 -16.12
N ASP A 506 -5.11 -26.28 -16.75
CA ASP A 506 -3.97 -26.33 -17.66
C ASP A 506 -2.67 -26.75 -16.95
N PHE A 507 -2.56 -26.44 -15.65
CA PHE A 507 -1.39 -26.82 -14.87
C PHE A 507 -1.39 -28.31 -14.52
N THR A 508 -2.55 -28.88 -14.15
CA THR A 508 -2.69 -30.29 -13.76
C THR A 508 -2.75 -31.23 -14.95
N VAL A 509 -3.34 -30.83 -16.08
CA VAL A 509 -3.58 -31.72 -17.23
C VAL A 509 -2.31 -32.41 -17.73
N PHE A 510 -1.16 -31.72 -17.67
CA PHE A 510 0.14 -32.30 -18.01
C PHE A 510 0.49 -33.51 -17.13
N ALA A 511 0.34 -33.39 -15.81
CA ALA A 511 0.63 -34.48 -14.88
C ALA A 511 -0.26 -35.70 -15.15
N LEU A 512 -1.56 -35.47 -15.34
CA LEU A 512 -2.53 -36.52 -15.64
C LEU A 512 -2.25 -37.22 -16.97
N MET A 513 -1.73 -36.49 -17.97
CA MET A 513 -1.36 -37.03 -19.27
C MET A 513 0.04 -37.65 -19.31
N THR A 514 0.83 -37.59 -18.23
CA THR A 514 2.19 -38.16 -18.15
C THR A 514 2.29 -39.60 -18.66
N PRO A 515 1.39 -40.54 -18.30
CA PRO A 515 1.46 -41.93 -18.77
C PRO A 515 1.25 -42.08 -20.28
N VAL A 516 0.63 -41.07 -20.91
CA VAL A 516 0.36 -41.02 -22.35
C VAL A 516 1.53 -40.37 -23.10
N ILE A 517 2.06 -39.27 -22.57
CA ILE A 517 3.02 -38.42 -23.31
C ILE A 517 4.49 -38.77 -23.06
N LYS A 518 4.83 -39.54 -22.02
CA LYS A 518 6.24 -39.83 -21.64
C LYS A 518 7.09 -40.32 -22.82
N ASN A 519 6.55 -41.24 -23.62
CA ASN A 519 7.26 -41.87 -24.74
C ASN A 519 7.28 -40.99 -26.00
N LEU A 520 6.44 -39.94 -26.07
CA LEU A 520 6.37 -39.03 -27.21
C LEU A 520 7.50 -37.99 -27.20
N PHE A 521 7.98 -37.65 -26.00
CA PHE A 521 9.00 -36.63 -25.77
C PHE A 521 10.36 -37.21 -25.38
N PHE A 522 10.36 -38.38 -24.77
CA PHE A 522 11.57 -39.11 -24.41
C PHE A 522 11.49 -40.51 -25.03
N PRO A 523 12.30 -40.78 -26.07
CA PRO A 523 12.25 -42.06 -26.76
C PRO A 523 12.68 -43.19 -25.81
N VAL A 524 11.94 -44.30 -25.88
CA VAL A 524 12.23 -45.52 -25.12
C VAL A 524 12.86 -46.53 -26.07
N ASP A 525 14.08 -46.98 -25.75
CA ASP A 525 14.75 -48.06 -26.48
C ASP A 525 14.59 -49.37 -25.68
N PRO A 526 13.87 -50.38 -26.20
CA PRO A 526 13.71 -51.67 -25.54
C PRO A 526 15.03 -52.41 -25.28
N LYS A 527 16.11 -52.07 -26.00
CA LYS A 527 17.44 -52.67 -25.84
C LYS A 527 18.23 -52.09 -24.67
N ILE A 528 17.86 -50.90 -24.19
CA ILE A 528 18.52 -50.21 -23.08
C ILE A 528 17.73 -50.46 -21.81
N SER A 529 18.29 -51.25 -20.89
CA SER A 529 17.68 -51.49 -19.58
C SER A 529 17.47 -50.17 -18.83
N GLY A 530 16.24 -49.93 -18.35
CA GLY A 530 15.87 -48.70 -17.66
C GLY A 530 15.48 -47.51 -18.55
N SER A 531 15.40 -47.67 -19.88
CA SER A 531 14.97 -46.58 -20.78
C SER A 531 13.55 -46.08 -20.48
N GLU A 532 12.63 -46.98 -20.13
CA GLU A 532 11.24 -46.62 -19.81
C GLU A 532 11.12 -45.83 -18.50
N ILE A 533 11.89 -46.21 -17.47
CA ILE A 533 11.90 -45.48 -16.20
C ILE A 533 12.60 -44.13 -16.36
N ASN A 534 13.62 -44.04 -17.23
CA ASN A 534 14.27 -42.78 -17.57
C ASN A 534 13.31 -41.82 -18.28
N ALA A 535 12.49 -42.29 -19.23
CA ALA A 535 11.47 -41.47 -19.87
C ALA A 535 10.45 -40.92 -18.85
N LEU A 536 10.04 -41.76 -17.88
CA LEU A 536 9.16 -41.33 -16.80
C LEU A 536 9.83 -40.32 -15.86
N LEU A 537 11.08 -40.55 -15.47
CA LEU A 537 11.88 -39.62 -14.64
C LEU A 537 12.07 -38.26 -15.33
N LEU A 538 12.40 -38.24 -16.61
CA LEU A 538 12.57 -36.99 -17.35
C LEU A 538 11.23 -36.25 -17.53
N THR A 539 10.13 -36.96 -17.77
CA THR A 539 8.80 -36.34 -17.89
C THR A 539 8.31 -35.78 -16.55
N THR A 540 8.50 -36.51 -15.45
CA THR A 540 8.19 -36.04 -14.10
C THR A 540 9.12 -34.91 -13.64
N ALA A 541 10.37 -34.90 -14.08
CA ALA A 541 11.27 -33.76 -13.89
C ALA A 541 10.78 -32.52 -14.67
N LEU A 542 10.34 -32.66 -15.93
CA LEU A 542 9.72 -31.57 -16.68
C LEU A 542 8.47 -31.02 -15.96
N PHE A 543 7.65 -31.88 -15.37
CA PHE A 543 6.55 -31.43 -14.53
C PHE A 543 7.05 -30.55 -13.37
N GLY A 544 8.10 -30.99 -12.66
CA GLY A 544 8.73 -30.28 -11.56
C GLY A 544 9.41 -28.96 -11.93
N THR A 545 10.01 -28.84 -13.12
CA THR A 545 10.66 -27.60 -13.58
C THR A 545 9.71 -26.40 -13.61
N GLY A 546 8.42 -26.62 -13.88
CA GLY A 546 7.41 -25.57 -13.81
C GLY A 546 7.31 -24.96 -12.41
N PHE A 547 7.59 -25.71 -11.34
CA PHE A 547 7.52 -25.15 -10.00
C PHE A 547 8.69 -24.22 -9.69
N PHE A 548 9.83 -24.39 -10.37
CA PHE A 548 11.03 -23.57 -10.16
C PHE A 548 10.77 -22.10 -10.47
N MET A 549 9.93 -21.82 -11.46
CA MET A 549 9.57 -20.47 -11.87
C MET A 549 8.48 -19.84 -10.98
N ARG A 550 7.83 -20.58 -10.07
CA ARG A 550 6.73 -20.04 -9.24
C ARG A 550 7.17 -18.93 -8.29
N PRO A 551 8.27 -19.05 -7.51
CA PRO A 551 8.77 -17.93 -6.72
C PRO A 551 9.11 -16.70 -7.56
N ILE A 552 9.73 -16.91 -8.73
CA ILE A 552 10.14 -15.85 -9.65
C ILE A 552 8.90 -15.15 -10.23
N GLY A 553 7.93 -15.93 -10.69
CA GLY A 553 6.65 -15.46 -11.20
C GLY A 553 5.87 -14.64 -10.18
N GLY A 554 5.75 -15.14 -8.95
CA GLY A 554 5.11 -14.41 -7.85
C GLY A 554 5.77 -13.06 -7.56
N LEU A 555 7.11 -12.99 -7.55
CA LEU A 555 7.85 -11.75 -7.35
C LEU A 555 7.69 -10.77 -8.52
N VAL A 556 7.83 -11.23 -9.76
CA VAL A 556 7.81 -10.37 -10.95
C VAL A 556 6.39 -9.91 -11.30
N LEU A 557 5.42 -10.83 -11.33
CA LEU A 557 4.01 -10.47 -11.57
C LEU A 557 3.43 -9.65 -10.41
N GLY A 558 3.88 -9.90 -9.17
CA GLY A 558 3.56 -9.07 -8.01
C GLY A 558 4.06 -7.63 -8.18
N TYR A 559 5.36 -7.45 -8.46
CA TYR A 559 5.95 -6.13 -8.72
C TYR A 559 5.30 -5.40 -9.90
N PHE A 560 4.99 -6.12 -10.99
CA PHE A 560 4.29 -5.57 -12.14
C PHE A 560 2.86 -5.13 -11.78
N GLY A 561 2.16 -5.91 -10.95
CA GLY A 561 0.84 -5.59 -10.42
C GLY A 561 0.85 -4.34 -9.53
N ASP A 562 1.89 -4.16 -8.72
CA ASP A 562 2.06 -2.96 -7.89
C ASP A 562 2.27 -1.69 -8.72
N ARG A 563 2.93 -1.79 -9.89
CA ARG A 563 3.27 -0.63 -10.74
C ARG A 563 2.20 -0.28 -11.77
N LYS A 564 1.56 -1.29 -12.38
CA LYS A 564 0.59 -1.11 -13.49
C LYS A 564 -0.84 -1.49 -13.12
N GLY A 565 -1.08 -1.97 -11.90
CA GLY A 565 -2.39 -2.42 -11.41
C GLY A 565 -2.56 -3.94 -11.50
N ARG A 566 -3.32 -4.51 -10.54
CA ARG A 566 -3.55 -5.97 -10.41
C ARG A 566 -4.20 -6.57 -11.64
N LYS A 567 -5.18 -5.87 -12.23
CA LYS A 567 -5.81 -6.30 -13.50
C LYS A 567 -4.77 -6.53 -14.61
N ALA A 568 -3.77 -5.64 -14.75
CA ALA A 568 -2.74 -5.77 -15.77
C ALA A 568 -1.81 -6.96 -15.51
N ALA A 569 -1.44 -7.23 -14.26
CA ALA A 569 -0.63 -8.39 -13.89
C ALA A 569 -1.35 -9.72 -14.12
N MET A 570 -2.64 -9.77 -13.76
CA MET A 570 -3.50 -10.95 -13.97
C MET A 570 -3.69 -11.24 -15.47
N THR A 571 -3.94 -10.21 -16.29
CA THR A 571 -4.02 -10.36 -17.75
C THR A 571 -2.69 -10.80 -18.36
N LEU A 572 -1.57 -10.28 -17.87
CA LEU A 572 -0.23 -10.71 -18.32
C LEU A 572 0.04 -12.18 -17.97
N GLY A 573 -0.24 -12.60 -16.73
CA GLY A 573 -0.11 -14.00 -16.30
C GLY A 573 -0.92 -14.93 -17.19
N MET A 574 -2.20 -14.60 -17.41
CA MET A 574 -3.08 -15.37 -18.31
C MET A 574 -2.57 -15.42 -19.75
N GLY A 575 -2.00 -14.33 -20.27
CA GLY A 575 -1.38 -14.32 -21.60
C GLY A 575 -0.17 -15.27 -21.67
N ILE A 576 0.68 -15.27 -20.64
CA ILE A 576 1.82 -16.19 -20.53
C ILE A 576 1.34 -17.64 -20.43
N MET A 577 0.27 -17.89 -19.66
CA MET A 577 -0.36 -19.20 -19.56
C MET A 577 -0.87 -19.69 -20.91
N ALA A 578 -1.58 -18.85 -21.65
CA ALA A 578 -2.10 -19.17 -22.97
C ALA A 578 -0.99 -19.53 -23.96
N VAL A 579 0.11 -18.77 -23.95
CA VAL A 579 1.29 -19.07 -24.77
C VAL A 579 1.90 -20.42 -24.38
N SER A 580 2.02 -20.71 -23.08
CA SER A 580 2.53 -22.00 -22.61
C SER A 580 1.67 -23.18 -23.07
N VAL A 581 0.34 -23.08 -22.93
CA VAL A 581 -0.58 -24.14 -23.34
C VAL A 581 -0.57 -24.31 -24.86
N ALA A 582 -0.45 -23.21 -25.62
CA ALA A 582 -0.29 -23.26 -27.07
C ALA A 582 0.99 -24.00 -27.47
N LEU A 583 2.10 -23.73 -26.78
CA LEU A 583 3.36 -24.45 -27.00
C LEU A 583 3.19 -25.94 -26.72
N LEU A 584 2.52 -26.34 -25.64
CA LEU A 584 2.27 -27.77 -25.35
C LEU A 584 1.36 -28.43 -26.39
N ALA A 585 0.28 -27.76 -26.81
CA ALA A 585 -0.67 -28.27 -27.80
C ALA A 585 -0.04 -28.44 -29.19
N LEU A 586 0.79 -27.49 -29.60
CA LEU A 586 1.41 -27.44 -30.94
C LEU A 586 2.79 -28.09 -31.00
N THR A 587 3.31 -28.56 -29.87
CA THR A 587 4.65 -29.15 -29.81
C THR A 587 4.75 -30.39 -30.72
N PRO A 588 5.79 -30.47 -31.57
CA PRO A 588 6.10 -31.68 -32.32
C PRO A 588 6.64 -32.77 -31.38
N THR A 589 6.48 -34.05 -31.75
CA THR A 589 7.05 -35.16 -30.97
C THR A 589 8.56 -35.30 -31.20
N TYR A 590 9.24 -36.04 -30.34
CA TYR A 590 10.67 -36.32 -30.48
C TYR A 590 11.00 -36.95 -31.84
N ALA A 591 10.12 -37.81 -32.37
CA ALA A 591 10.28 -38.43 -33.68
C ALA A 591 10.37 -37.40 -34.83
N THR A 592 9.73 -36.24 -34.69
CA THR A 592 9.72 -35.18 -35.73
C THR A 592 10.79 -34.13 -35.51
N ALA A 593 11.02 -33.71 -34.26
CA ALA A 593 11.86 -32.54 -33.94
C ALA A 593 13.08 -32.86 -33.07
N GLY A 594 13.32 -34.13 -32.75
CA GLY A 594 14.41 -34.56 -31.88
C GLY A 594 14.39 -33.85 -30.52
N ILE A 595 15.56 -33.41 -30.06
CA ILE A 595 15.72 -32.76 -28.75
C ILE A 595 14.96 -31.43 -28.62
N ALA A 596 14.55 -30.80 -29.73
CA ALA A 596 13.76 -29.58 -29.67
C ALA A 596 12.39 -29.82 -29.01
N ALA A 597 11.80 -31.01 -29.16
CA ALA A 597 10.51 -31.35 -28.56
C ALA A 597 10.50 -31.22 -27.01
N PRO A 598 11.36 -31.93 -26.25
CA PRO A 598 11.42 -31.78 -24.80
C PRO A 598 11.88 -30.38 -24.34
N LEU A 599 12.66 -29.65 -25.16
CA LEU A 599 13.04 -28.26 -24.84
C LEU A 599 11.86 -27.29 -24.96
N ILE A 600 10.97 -27.48 -25.94
CA ILE A 600 9.74 -26.69 -26.05
C ILE A 600 8.82 -27.00 -24.86
N VAL A 601 8.69 -28.29 -24.49
CA VAL A 601 7.92 -28.67 -23.29
C VAL A 601 8.52 -28.04 -22.04
N LEU A 602 9.84 -28.06 -21.88
CA LEU A 602 10.53 -27.39 -20.77
C LEU A 602 10.21 -25.90 -20.74
N LEU A 603 10.36 -25.19 -21.86
CA LEU A 603 10.03 -23.77 -21.96
C LEU A 603 8.57 -23.51 -21.59
N ALA A 604 7.65 -24.32 -22.12
CA ALA A 604 6.24 -24.20 -21.79
C ALA A 604 6.01 -24.40 -20.28
N ARG A 605 6.61 -25.41 -19.66
CA ARG A 605 6.50 -25.65 -18.20
C ARG A 605 7.06 -24.51 -17.37
N LEU A 606 8.19 -23.92 -17.76
CA LEU A 606 8.76 -22.73 -17.10
C LEU A 606 7.81 -21.53 -17.18
N LEU A 607 7.17 -21.29 -18.34
CA LEU A 607 6.18 -20.23 -18.52
C LEU A 607 4.91 -20.47 -17.69
N GLN A 608 4.40 -21.70 -17.66
CA GLN A 608 3.27 -22.13 -16.82
C GLN A 608 3.55 -21.85 -15.34
N GLY A 609 4.74 -22.25 -14.89
CA GLY A 609 5.27 -21.99 -13.56
C GLY A 609 5.30 -20.53 -13.16
N PHE A 610 5.83 -19.71 -14.05
CA PHE A 610 5.91 -18.27 -13.87
C PHE A 610 4.51 -17.65 -13.74
N SER A 611 3.54 -18.08 -14.54
CA SER A 611 2.16 -17.58 -14.45
C SER A 611 1.49 -17.91 -13.10
N VAL A 612 1.56 -19.17 -12.68
CA VAL A 612 0.85 -19.66 -11.47
C VAL A 612 1.47 -19.14 -10.17
N GLY A 613 2.72 -18.67 -10.20
CA GLY A 613 3.48 -18.23 -9.03
C GLY A 613 2.85 -17.11 -8.19
N GLY A 614 2.03 -16.25 -8.80
CA GLY A 614 1.36 -15.12 -8.12
C GLY A 614 -0.08 -15.39 -7.70
N GLU A 615 -0.72 -16.46 -8.18
CA GLU A 615 -2.18 -16.61 -8.06
C GLU A 615 -2.60 -17.21 -6.71
N PHE A 616 -1.91 -18.23 -6.18
CA PHE A 616 -2.34 -18.95 -4.98
C PHE A 616 -2.54 -18.06 -3.74
N GLY A 617 -1.59 -17.15 -3.47
CA GLY A 617 -1.68 -16.25 -2.30
C GLY A 617 -2.76 -15.19 -2.45
N THR A 618 -2.98 -14.70 -3.68
CA THR A 618 -3.94 -13.62 -3.95
C THR A 618 -5.39 -14.11 -3.97
N SER A 619 -5.65 -15.28 -4.54
CA SER A 619 -7.01 -15.86 -4.59
C SER A 619 -7.49 -16.34 -3.21
N THR A 620 -6.60 -16.95 -2.43
CA THR A 620 -6.91 -17.42 -1.07
C THR A 620 -7.23 -16.24 -0.14
N ALA A 621 -6.42 -15.19 -0.18
CA ALA A 621 -6.68 -13.97 0.61
C ALA A 621 -8.02 -13.33 0.20
N TYR A 622 -8.30 -13.22 -1.10
CA TYR A 622 -9.56 -12.67 -1.59
C TYR A 622 -10.78 -13.47 -1.12
N LEU A 623 -10.76 -14.80 -1.20
CA LEU A 623 -11.88 -15.64 -0.75
C LEU A 623 -12.16 -15.50 0.75
N ILE A 624 -11.11 -15.39 1.57
CA ILE A 624 -11.23 -15.21 3.02
C ILE A 624 -11.67 -13.78 3.37
N GLU A 625 -11.13 -12.76 2.71
CA GLU A 625 -11.51 -11.35 2.92
C GLU A 625 -12.95 -11.05 2.47
N ALA A 626 -13.43 -11.76 1.44
CA ALA A 626 -14.82 -11.66 0.97
C ALA A 626 -15.81 -12.45 1.85
N ALA A 627 -15.33 -13.21 2.84
CA ALA A 627 -16.15 -14.05 3.68
C ALA A 627 -16.97 -13.22 4.69
N PRO A 628 -18.25 -13.56 4.93
CA PRO A 628 -19.00 -13.05 6.08
C PRO A 628 -18.29 -13.39 7.41
N PRO A 629 -18.50 -12.59 8.46
CA PRO A 629 -17.96 -12.87 9.79
C PRO A 629 -18.29 -14.29 10.25
N GLY A 630 -17.29 -15.02 10.77
CA GLY A 630 -17.44 -16.40 11.25
C GLY A 630 -17.62 -17.46 10.15
N ARG A 631 -17.28 -17.16 8.89
CA ARG A 631 -17.33 -18.13 7.76
C ARG A 631 -16.03 -18.22 6.97
N THR A 632 -14.90 -17.80 7.55
CA THR A 632 -13.61 -17.74 6.84
C THR A 632 -13.09 -19.12 6.44
N GLY A 633 -13.43 -20.17 7.17
CA GLY A 633 -13.15 -21.58 6.87
C GLY A 633 -13.90 -22.07 5.63
N PHE A 634 -15.23 -21.93 5.59
CA PHE A 634 -16.01 -22.33 4.43
C PHE A 634 -15.56 -21.61 3.16
N TYR A 635 -15.37 -20.29 3.19
CA TYR A 635 -14.97 -19.53 2.00
C TYR A 635 -13.51 -19.81 1.60
N GLY A 636 -12.59 -19.92 2.55
CA GLY A 636 -11.18 -20.24 2.26
C GLY A 636 -11.00 -21.63 1.65
N SER A 637 -11.82 -22.61 2.04
CA SER A 637 -11.74 -23.99 1.52
C SER A 637 -12.00 -24.10 0.00
N TRP A 638 -12.74 -23.14 -0.58
CA TRP A 638 -13.03 -23.13 -2.02
C TRP A 638 -11.79 -22.92 -2.91
N GLN A 639 -10.69 -22.46 -2.32
CA GLN A 639 -9.39 -22.41 -3.01
C GLN A 639 -8.94 -23.82 -3.46
N ILE A 640 -8.95 -24.78 -2.53
CA ILE A 640 -8.55 -26.16 -2.83
C ILE A 640 -9.64 -26.90 -3.59
N ALA A 641 -10.92 -26.64 -3.27
CA ALA A 641 -12.02 -27.21 -4.03
C ALA A 641 -11.91 -26.86 -5.53
N GLY A 642 -11.50 -25.63 -5.87
CA GLY A 642 -11.23 -25.22 -7.25
C GLY A 642 -10.15 -26.06 -7.93
N GLN A 643 -9.02 -26.30 -7.26
CA GLN A 643 -7.94 -27.16 -7.77
C GLN A 643 -8.40 -28.61 -7.96
N LEU A 644 -9.21 -29.12 -7.04
CA LEU A 644 -9.77 -30.46 -7.16
C LEU A 644 -10.80 -30.56 -8.29
N MET A 645 -11.62 -29.51 -8.53
CA MET A 645 -12.50 -29.43 -9.70
C MET A 645 -11.71 -29.47 -11.01
N ALA A 646 -10.56 -28.79 -11.05
CA ALA A 646 -9.64 -28.85 -12.18
C ALA A 646 -9.12 -30.28 -12.42
N ASN A 647 -8.76 -31.00 -11.35
CA ASN A 647 -8.36 -32.41 -11.41
C ASN A 647 -9.49 -33.31 -11.92
N VAL A 648 -10.74 -33.07 -11.47
CA VAL A 648 -11.92 -33.79 -11.97
C VAL A 648 -12.07 -33.59 -13.47
N LEU A 649 -12.01 -32.35 -13.96
CA LEU A 649 -12.11 -32.04 -15.39
C LEU A 649 -11.00 -32.72 -16.21
N GLY A 650 -9.76 -32.70 -15.71
CA GLY A 650 -8.64 -33.38 -16.34
C GLY A 650 -8.81 -34.90 -16.38
N ALA A 651 -9.29 -35.51 -15.28
CA ALA A 651 -9.53 -36.94 -15.20
C ALA A 651 -10.70 -37.39 -16.09
N VAL A 652 -11.78 -36.60 -16.15
CA VAL A 652 -12.92 -36.83 -17.05
C VAL A 652 -12.46 -36.82 -18.51
N LEU A 653 -11.67 -35.82 -18.91
CA LEU A 653 -11.14 -35.75 -20.28
C LEU A 653 -10.16 -36.89 -20.57
N GLY A 654 -9.29 -37.25 -19.63
CA GLY A 654 -8.40 -38.41 -19.76
C GLY A 654 -9.17 -39.72 -19.97
N ALA A 655 -10.21 -39.94 -19.16
CA ALA A 655 -11.11 -41.10 -19.32
C ALA A 655 -11.84 -41.07 -20.66
N ALA A 656 -12.42 -39.93 -21.04
CA ALA A 656 -13.15 -39.77 -22.29
C ALA A 656 -12.27 -40.02 -23.52
N LEU A 657 -11.03 -39.52 -23.52
CA LEU A 657 -10.08 -39.77 -24.61
C LEU A 657 -9.65 -41.23 -24.68
N THR A 658 -9.43 -41.86 -23.54
CA THR A 658 -9.07 -43.29 -23.48
C THR A 658 -10.23 -44.20 -23.87
N LEU A 659 -11.47 -43.73 -23.76
CA LEU A 659 -12.66 -44.41 -24.29
C LEU A 659 -12.86 -44.18 -25.79
N ALA A 660 -12.60 -42.97 -26.27
CA ALA A 660 -12.88 -42.57 -27.65
C ALA A 660 -11.80 -42.98 -28.65
N PHE A 661 -10.55 -43.14 -28.20
CA PHE A 661 -9.40 -43.39 -29.06
C PHE A 661 -8.60 -44.62 -28.62
N THR A 662 -8.05 -45.36 -29.59
CA THR A 662 -7.10 -46.45 -29.32
C THR A 662 -5.75 -45.86 -28.84
N PRO A 663 -4.88 -46.65 -28.17
CA PRO A 663 -3.56 -46.18 -27.73
C PRO A 663 -2.72 -45.58 -28.87
N GLU A 664 -2.81 -46.13 -30.08
CA GLU A 664 -2.08 -45.66 -31.27
C GLU A 664 -2.62 -44.30 -31.75
N GLN A 665 -3.94 -44.13 -31.79
CA GLN A 665 -4.59 -42.86 -32.14
C GLN A 665 -4.30 -41.79 -31.07
N LEU A 666 -4.28 -42.20 -29.81
CA LEU A 666 -3.91 -41.36 -28.68
C LEU A 666 -2.49 -40.81 -28.84
N ALA A 667 -1.53 -41.68 -29.15
CA ALA A 667 -0.12 -41.32 -29.39
C ALA A 667 0.08 -40.50 -30.67
N ALA A 668 -0.68 -40.79 -31.74
CA ALA A 668 -0.57 -40.09 -33.02
C ALA A 668 -0.95 -38.60 -32.92
N GLY A 669 -1.97 -38.27 -32.11
CA GLY A 669 -2.30 -36.87 -31.91
C GLY A 669 -3.45 -36.53 -30.97
N ALA A 670 -4.30 -37.51 -30.57
CA ALA A 670 -5.43 -37.20 -29.69
C ALA A 670 -5.00 -36.75 -28.29
N TRP A 671 -3.76 -37.06 -27.86
CA TRP A 671 -3.16 -36.52 -26.64
C TRP A 671 -3.12 -34.98 -26.58
N ARG A 672 -3.23 -34.28 -27.72
CA ARG A 672 -3.25 -32.81 -27.78
C ARG A 672 -4.59 -32.20 -27.38
N ILE A 673 -5.69 -32.96 -27.46
CA ILE A 673 -7.05 -32.47 -27.24
C ILE A 673 -7.23 -31.77 -25.87
N PRO A 674 -6.74 -32.32 -24.74
CA PRO A 674 -6.87 -31.65 -23.45
C PRO A 674 -6.19 -30.27 -23.42
N PHE A 675 -5.05 -30.13 -24.10
CA PHE A 675 -4.36 -28.84 -24.19
C PHE A 675 -5.12 -27.83 -25.07
N PHE A 676 -5.78 -28.29 -26.15
CA PHE A 676 -6.67 -27.43 -26.93
C PHE A 676 -7.93 -27.01 -26.14
N VAL A 677 -8.49 -27.89 -25.32
CA VAL A 677 -9.56 -27.51 -24.37
C VAL A 677 -9.07 -26.43 -23.42
N GLY A 678 -7.83 -26.55 -22.93
CA GLY A 678 -7.14 -25.52 -22.17
C GLY A 678 -7.08 -24.16 -22.87
N LEU A 679 -6.72 -24.13 -24.15
CA LEU A 679 -6.71 -22.89 -24.94
C LEU A 679 -8.09 -22.25 -25.06
N VAL A 680 -9.17 -23.04 -25.11
CA VAL A 680 -10.55 -22.52 -25.16
C VAL A 680 -10.99 -21.95 -23.81
N ILE A 681 -10.43 -22.44 -22.70
CA ILE A 681 -10.70 -21.91 -21.35
C ILE A 681 -10.15 -20.49 -21.18
N VAL A 682 -9.01 -20.16 -21.79
CA VAL A 682 -8.37 -18.83 -21.71
C VAL A 682 -9.31 -17.66 -22.09
N PRO A 683 -9.95 -17.62 -23.28
CA PRO A 683 -10.85 -16.51 -23.63
C PRO A 683 -12.07 -16.42 -22.71
N ILE A 684 -12.58 -17.56 -22.21
CA ILE A 684 -13.69 -17.59 -21.24
C ILE A 684 -13.25 -16.91 -19.93
N LEU A 685 -12.04 -17.23 -19.45
CA LEU A 685 -11.45 -16.58 -18.27
C LEU A 685 -11.25 -15.08 -18.46
N LEU A 686 -10.74 -14.66 -19.63
CA LEU A 686 -10.57 -13.24 -19.96
C LEU A 686 -11.92 -12.49 -19.98
N TYR A 687 -12.96 -13.12 -20.52
CA TYR A 687 -14.32 -12.57 -20.52
C TYR A 687 -14.90 -12.46 -19.10
N MET A 688 -14.79 -13.53 -18.29
CA MET A 688 -15.27 -13.52 -16.90
C MET A 688 -14.57 -12.44 -16.08
N ARG A 689 -13.25 -12.25 -16.26
CA ARG A 689 -12.47 -11.23 -15.53
C ARG A 689 -12.68 -9.80 -16.04
N ALA A 690 -13.26 -9.58 -17.23
CA ALA A 690 -13.63 -8.24 -17.69
C ALA A 690 -14.69 -7.57 -16.80
N SER A 691 -15.48 -8.37 -16.08
CA SER A 691 -16.61 -7.95 -15.23
C SER A 691 -16.27 -7.80 -13.74
N VAL A 692 -15.05 -8.16 -13.31
CA VAL A 692 -14.63 -8.06 -11.91
C VAL A 692 -14.29 -6.60 -11.58
N ILE A 693 -15.16 -5.98 -10.78
CA ILE A 693 -14.96 -4.64 -10.22
C ILE A 693 -13.97 -4.78 -9.06
N GLU A 694 -12.83 -4.07 -9.13
CA GLU A 694 -11.84 -4.04 -8.04
C GLU A 694 -12.50 -3.48 -6.77
N PRO A 695 -12.58 -4.25 -5.66
CA PRO A 695 -13.05 -3.71 -4.39
C PRO A 695 -12.07 -2.64 -3.88
N GLU A 696 -12.57 -1.48 -3.47
CA GLU A 696 -11.78 -0.32 -3.02
C GLU A 696 -10.82 -0.62 -1.84
N ALA A 697 -11.07 -1.70 -1.10
CA ALA A 697 -10.21 -2.20 -0.02
C ALA A 697 -8.91 -2.88 -0.52
N SER A 698 -8.88 -3.37 -1.77
CA SER A 698 -7.73 -4.09 -2.34
C SER A 698 -6.64 -3.16 -2.92
N ARG A 699 -6.89 -1.83 -3.00
CA ARG A 699 -5.88 -0.82 -3.34
C ARG A 699 -4.96 -0.45 -2.17
N ARG A 700 -5.25 -0.93 -0.94
CA ARG A 700 -4.55 -0.51 0.29
C ARG A 700 -3.66 -1.57 0.96
N SER A 701 -3.62 -2.80 0.45
CA SER A 701 -2.78 -3.85 1.03
C SER A 701 -2.00 -4.56 -0.07
N MET A 702 -0.66 -4.41 -0.04
CA MET A 702 0.39 -5.17 -0.77
C MET A 702 1.52 -4.36 -1.43
N ALA A 703 1.64 -3.05 -1.20
CA ALA A 703 2.79 -2.29 -1.70
C ALA A 703 4.00 -2.35 -0.73
N THR A 704 4.62 -3.53 -0.55
CA THR A 704 5.93 -3.66 0.13
C THR A 704 6.69 -4.92 -0.29
N LEU A 705 6.93 -5.08 -1.60
CA LEU A 705 8.02 -5.93 -2.09
C LEU A 705 9.36 -5.17 -1.98
N HIS A 706 10.01 -5.21 -0.82
CA HIS A 706 11.47 -5.01 -0.77
C HIS A 706 12.14 -6.38 -0.90
N LYS A 707 13.06 -6.52 -1.87
CA LYS A 707 13.93 -7.72 -2.05
C LYS A 707 14.60 -8.15 -0.74
N ASP A 708 14.86 -7.19 0.15
CA ASP A 708 15.53 -7.41 1.44
C ASP A 708 14.70 -8.24 2.43
N ASN A 709 13.35 -8.19 2.37
CA ASN A 709 12.47 -8.96 3.25
C ASN A 709 12.35 -10.44 2.86
N PHE A 710 12.46 -10.77 1.56
CA PHE A 710 12.39 -12.16 1.08
C PHE A 710 13.63 -12.95 1.50
N ILE A 711 14.82 -12.38 1.29
CA ILE A 711 16.09 -13.01 1.66
C ILE A 711 16.24 -13.06 3.18
N ALA A 712 15.83 -12.02 3.92
CA ALA A 712 15.85 -12.03 5.39
C ALA A 712 14.93 -13.09 6.00
N ALA A 713 13.72 -13.29 5.46
CA ALA A 713 12.79 -14.32 5.91
C ALA A 713 13.31 -15.75 5.67
N LEU A 714 14.05 -15.97 4.57
CA LEU A 714 14.74 -17.24 4.28
C LEU A 714 15.96 -17.48 5.18
N LYS A 715 16.67 -16.42 5.59
CA LYS A 715 17.87 -16.51 6.44
C LYS A 715 17.56 -16.72 7.92
N ASN A 716 16.46 -16.16 8.44
CA ASN A 716 16.01 -16.33 9.83
C ASN A 716 14.49 -16.63 9.87
N PRO A 717 14.05 -17.86 9.52
CA PRO A 717 12.64 -18.22 9.57
C PRO A 717 12.15 -18.31 11.02
N GLY A 718 11.22 -17.45 11.40
CA GLY A 718 10.56 -17.52 12.71
C GLY A 718 9.68 -18.77 12.87
N ARG A 719 9.28 -19.12 14.10
CA ARG A 719 8.47 -20.31 14.43
C ARG A 719 7.26 -20.51 13.51
N ASN A 720 6.45 -19.46 13.32
CA ASN A 720 5.25 -19.50 12.49
C ASN A 720 5.56 -19.78 11.00
N PHE A 721 6.75 -19.40 10.53
CA PHE A 721 7.19 -19.69 9.18
C PHE A 721 7.46 -21.19 8.99
N LEU A 722 8.10 -21.83 9.98
CA LEU A 722 8.36 -23.27 9.99
C LEU A 722 7.06 -24.08 10.14
N ILE A 723 6.14 -23.64 10.99
CA ILE A 723 4.81 -24.25 11.14
C ILE A 723 4.05 -24.19 9.81
N GLY A 724 3.99 -23.01 9.19
CA GLY A 724 3.39 -22.82 7.88
C GLY A 724 4.02 -23.72 6.82
N MET A 725 5.36 -23.85 6.83
CA MET A 725 6.10 -24.68 5.88
C MET A 725 5.74 -26.15 6.01
N GLY A 726 5.73 -26.69 7.24
CA GLY A 726 5.34 -28.08 7.49
C GLY A 726 3.91 -28.39 7.05
N MET A 727 2.96 -27.48 7.31
CA MET A 727 1.58 -27.63 6.81
C MET A 727 1.50 -27.59 5.28
N VAL A 728 2.27 -26.71 4.63
CA VAL A 728 2.34 -26.68 3.16
C VAL A 728 2.96 -27.96 2.60
N VAL A 729 3.99 -28.52 3.25
CA VAL A 729 4.60 -29.80 2.83
C VAL A 729 3.56 -30.91 2.86
N ALA A 730 2.81 -31.06 3.95
CA ALA A 730 1.72 -32.04 4.03
C ALA A 730 0.66 -31.85 2.94
N SER A 731 0.29 -30.59 2.67
CA SER A 731 -0.64 -30.24 1.58
C SER A 731 -0.07 -30.59 0.20
N ALA A 732 1.20 -30.28 -0.05
CA ALA A 732 1.87 -30.53 -1.32
C ALA A 732 1.98 -32.04 -1.62
N VAL A 733 2.42 -32.85 -0.66
CA VAL A 733 2.52 -34.31 -0.87
C VAL A 733 1.14 -34.95 -1.03
N SER A 734 0.13 -34.44 -0.31
CA SER A 734 -1.26 -34.88 -0.49
C SER A 734 -1.71 -34.64 -1.92
N PHE A 735 -1.61 -33.40 -2.41
CA PHE A 735 -2.17 -33.04 -3.69
C PHE A 735 -1.38 -33.62 -4.88
N TYR A 736 -0.04 -33.50 -4.87
CA TYR A 736 0.78 -33.85 -6.04
C TYR A 736 1.19 -35.33 -6.12
N VAL A 737 1.25 -36.02 -4.97
CA VAL A 737 1.58 -37.46 -4.94
C VAL A 737 0.33 -38.29 -4.72
N THR A 738 -0.41 -38.11 -3.63
CA THR A 738 -1.56 -38.97 -3.32
C THR A 738 -2.68 -38.88 -4.34
N PHE A 739 -2.84 -37.75 -5.03
CA PHE A 739 -3.83 -37.58 -6.11
C PHE A 739 -3.19 -37.31 -7.46
N GLY A 740 -2.23 -36.38 -7.55
CA GLY A 740 -1.60 -35.99 -8.80
C GLY A 740 -0.79 -37.10 -9.48
N TYR A 741 -0.23 -38.03 -8.71
CA TYR A 741 0.55 -39.16 -9.23
C TYR A 741 -0.26 -40.46 -9.33
N THR A 742 -1.53 -40.48 -8.90
CA THR A 742 -2.33 -41.72 -8.82
C THR A 742 -2.50 -42.42 -10.16
N VAL A 743 -2.80 -41.69 -11.23
CA VAL A 743 -2.98 -42.28 -12.57
C VAL A 743 -1.67 -42.91 -13.05
N THR A 744 -0.56 -42.20 -12.87
CA THR A 744 0.79 -42.68 -13.19
C THR A 744 1.15 -43.89 -12.34
N TYR A 745 0.95 -43.84 -11.03
CA TYR A 745 1.22 -44.95 -10.13
C TYR A 745 0.38 -46.20 -10.48
N ALA A 746 -0.92 -46.03 -10.70
CA ALA A 746 -1.82 -47.12 -11.05
C ALA A 746 -1.41 -47.77 -12.38
N LYS A 747 -1.08 -46.98 -13.40
CA LYS A 747 -0.70 -47.49 -14.71
C LYS A 747 0.73 -48.03 -14.77
N GLU A 748 1.70 -47.29 -14.25
CA GLU A 748 3.12 -47.57 -14.41
C GLU A 748 3.64 -48.56 -13.37
N VAL A 749 3.13 -48.51 -12.14
CA VAL A 749 3.61 -49.34 -11.02
C VAL A 749 2.66 -50.51 -10.76
N LEU A 750 1.37 -50.25 -10.55
CA LEU A 750 0.37 -51.30 -10.29
C LEU A 750 -0.10 -52.02 -11.56
N LYS A 751 0.31 -51.55 -12.74
CA LYS A 751 -0.04 -52.10 -14.06
C LYS A 751 -1.55 -52.20 -14.33
N LEU A 752 -2.34 -51.33 -13.69
CA LEU A 752 -3.78 -51.25 -13.88
C LEU A 752 -4.14 -50.57 -15.22
N PRO A 753 -5.34 -50.84 -15.78
CA PRO A 753 -5.81 -50.19 -16.99
C PRO A 753 -5.90 -48.67 -16.85
N LEU A 754 -5.49 -47.95 -17.90
CA LEU A 754 -5.39 -46.48 -17.89
C LEU A 754 -6.75 -45.79 -17.70
N MET A 755 -7.77 -46.25 -18.43
CA MET A 755 -9.14 -45.70 -18.32
C MET A 755 -9.68 -45.81 -16.90
N GLN A 756 -9.52 -46.98 -16.27
CA GLN A 756 -9.98 -47.24 -14.91
C GLN A 756 -9.18 -46.43 -13.89
N SER A 757 -7.89 -46.18 -14.15
CA SER A 757 -7.06 -45.30 -13.33
C SER A 757 -7.58 -43.84 -13.33
N PHE A 758 -8.04 -43.34 -14.49
CA PHE A 758 -8.73 -42.05 -14.57
C PHE A 758 -10.07 -42.04 -13.82
N LEU A 759 -10.84 -43.14 -13.88
CA LEU A 759 -12.10 -43.24 -13.11
C LEU A 759 -11.86 -43.17 -11.60
N VAL A 760 -10.85 -43.88 -11.09
CA VAL A 760 -10.49 -43.83 -9.67
C VAL A 760 -10.13 -42.40 -9.26
N GLN A 761 -9.29 -41.74 -10.06
CA GLN A 761 -8.91 -40.35 -9.81
C GLN A 761 -10.11 -39.40 -9.84
N MET A 762 -11.02 -39.58 -10.80
CA MET A 762 -12.23 -38.78 -10.94
C MET A 762 -13.14 -38.94 -9.71
N ILE A 763 -13.46 -40.17 -9.32
CA ILE A 763 -14.37 -40.44 -8.19
C ILE A 763 -13.76 -39.92 -6.88
N ALA A 764 -12.48 -40.21 -6.62
CA ALA A 764 -11.80 -39.73 -5.43
C ALA A 764 -11.77 -38.21 -5.36
N ALA A 765 -11.45 -37.52 -6.48
CA ALA A 765 -11.45 -36.07 -6.53
C ALA A 765 -12.85 -35.47 -6.32
N ILE A 766 -13.92 -36.07 -6.86
CA ILE A 766 -15.31 -35.64 -6.60
C ILE A 766 -15.65 -35.70 -5.11
N VAL A 767 -15.29 -36.80 -4.44
CA VAL A 767 -15.49 -36.94 -2.99
C VAL A 767 -14.75 -35.82 -2.24
N MET A 768 -13.51 -35.53 -2.62
CA MET A 768 -12.75 -34.45 -1.98
C MET A 768 -13.35 -33.06 -2.25
N VAL A 769 -13.84 -32.77 -3.47
CA VAL A 769 -14.54 -31.51 -3.80
C VAL A 769 -15.73 -31.27 -2.87
N ILE A 770 -16.40 -32.35 -2.42
CA ILE A 770 -17.52 -32.27 -1.48
C ILE A 770 -17.03 -32.13 -0.03
N VAL A 771 -16.04 -32.92 0.38
CA VAL A 771 -15.56 -32.97 1.77
C VAL A 771 -14.78 -31.70 2.15
N VAL A 772 -14.02 -31.10 1.24
CA VAL A 772 -13.20 -29.90 1.51
C VAL A 772 -14.05 -28.71 2.01
N PRO A 773 -15.16 -28.31 1.34
CA PRO A 773 -16.05 -27.27 1.85
C PRO A 773 -16.75 -27.62 3.16
N ILE A 774 -17.10 -28.90 3.36
CA ILE A 774 -17.69 -29.36 4.62
C ILE A 774 -16.69 -29.19 5.76
N ALA A 775 -15.44 -29.63 5.57
CA ALA A 775 -14.39 -29.46 6.57
C ALA A 775 -14.09 -27.98 6.86
N GLY A 776 -14.09 -27.13 5.83
CA GLY A 776 -14.02 -25.67 5.99
C GLY A 776 -15.15 -25.13 6.88
N ALA A 777 -16.40 -25.53 6.64
CA ALA A 777 -17.54 -25.13 7.47
C ALA A 777 -17.50 -25.71 8.89
N VAL A 778 -16.94 -26.91 9.08
CA VAL A 778 -16.73 -27.47 10.42
C VAL A 778 -15.66 -26.67 11.17
N SER A 779 -14.62 -26.20 10.49
CA SER A 779 -13.59 -25.34 11.09
C SER A 779 -14.07 -23.95 11.50
N ASP A 780 -15.21 -23.51 10.97
CA ASP A 780 -15.88 -22.28 11.43
C ASP A 780 -16.59 -22.47 12.78
N ARG A 781 -16.84 -23.71 13.21
CA ARG A 781 -17.57 -24.03 14.46
C ARG A 781 -16.70 -24.63 15.56
N TYR A 782 -15.60 -25.28 15.19
CA TYR A 782 -14.71 -25.98 16.11
C TYR A 782 -13.28 -25.45 15.97
N PRO A 783 -12.47 -25.49 17.06
CA PRO A 783 -11.09 -25.01 17.02
C PRO A 783 -10.28 -25.75 15.95
N ARG A 784 -9.50 -25.00 15.16
CA ARG A 784 -8.82 -25.53 13.98
C ARG A 784 -7.72 -26.53 14.31
N ARG A 785 -7.00 -26.35 15.42
CA ARG A 785 -5.86 -27.20 15.80
C ARG A 785 -6.26 -28.67 16.03
N PRO A 786 -7.26 -29.01 16.87
CA PRO A 786 -7.73 -30.39 17.01
C PRO A 786 -8.19 -31.02 15.70
N LEU A 787 -8.89 -30.26 14.86
CA LEU A 787 -9.35 -30.73 13.55
C LEU A 787 -8.17 -31.11 12.62
N LEU A 788 -7.12 -30.28 12.60
CA LEU A 788 -5.90 -30.55 11.84
C LEU A 788 -5.14 -31.76 12.38
N LEU A 789 -5.05 -31.93 13.71
CA LEU A 789 -4.38 -33.09 14.31
C LEU A 789 -5.13 -34.40 14.00
N VAL A 790 -6.44 -34.44 14.21
CA VAL A 790 -7.25 -35.64 13.96
C VAL A 790 -7.19 -36.04 12.49
N SER A 791 -7.29 -35.07 11.58
CA SER A 791 -7.20 -35.34 10.14
C SER A 791 -5.81 -35.81 9.71
N LEU A 792 -4.72 -35.16 10.18
CA LEU A 792 -3.36 -35.57 9.84
C LEU A 792 -2.97 -36.91 10.46
N ILE A 793 -3.40 -37.22 11.68
CA ILE A 793 -3.16 -38.54 12.32
C ILE A 793 -3.92 -39.63 11.56
N GLY A 794 -5.20 -39.41 11.28
CA GLY A 794 -6.00 -40.36 10.50
C GLY A 794 -5.41 -40.58 9.11
N TYR A 795 -4.92 -39.52 8.47
CA TYR A 795 -4.22 -39.62 7.20
C TYR A 795 -2.90 -40.40 7.30
N PHE A 796 -2.04 -40.07 8.27
CA PHE A 796 -0.75 -40.74 8.48
C PHE A 796 -0.90 -42.23 8.75
N VAL A 797 -1.84 -42.59 9.63
CA VAL A 797 -2.06 -43.99 10.05
C VAL A 797 -2.72 -44.81 8.95
N SER A 798 -3.61 -44.22 8.15
CA SER A 798 -4.32 -44.94 7.08
C SER A 798 -3.46 -45.21 5.83
N LEU A 799 -2.43 -44.39 5.58
CA LEU A 799 -1.58 -44.48 4.38
C LEU A 799 -0.94 -45.87 4.17
N TYR A 800 -0.17 -46.36 5.14
CA TYR A 800 0.54 -47.63 5.03
C TYR A 800 -0.39 -48.86 4.90
N PRO A 801 -1.35 -49.11 5.80
CA PRO A 801 -2.16 -50.33 5.74
C PRO A 801 -3.01 -50.40 4.46
N LEU A 802 -3.56 -49.27 4.00
CA LEU A 802 -4.39 -49.25 2.79
C LEU A 802 -3.56 -49.50 1.53
N TYR A 803 -2.38 -48.88 1.40
CA TYR A 803 -1.54 -49.14 0.22
C TYR A 803 -0.86 -50.50 0.25
N ALA A 804 -0.51 -51.03 1.43
CA ALA A 804 -0.06 -52.41 1.56
C ALA A 804 -1.16 -53.40 1.12
N TRP A 805 -2.44 -53.13 1.46
CA TRP A 805 -3.58 -53.91 1.01
C TRP A 805 -3.86 -53.79 -0.50
N VAL A 806 -3.61 -52.62 -1.10
CA VAL A 806 -3.68 -52.44 -2.55
C VAL A 806 -2.56 -53.20 -3.26
N ILE A 807 -1.34 -53.18 -2.74
CA ILE A 807 -0.18 -53.83 -3.36
C ILE A 807 -0.25 -55.35 -3.24
N SER A 808 -0.83 -55.88 -2.15
CA SER A 808 -1.00 -57.33 -1.99
C SER A 808 -1.90 -57.95 -3.06
N GLU A 809 -2.87 -57.19 -3.58
CA GLU A 809 -3.68 -57.59 -4.73
C GLU A 809 -4.12 -56.35 -5.53
N PRO A 810 -3.31 -55.92 -6.51
CA PRO A 810 -3.58 -54.71 -7.28
C PRO A 810 -4.91 -54.81 -8.01
N SER A 811 -5.89 -54.01 -7.60
CA SER A 811 -7.21 -53.94 -8.22
C SER A 811 -7.81 -52.54 -8.10
N ILE A 812 -8.69 -52.20 -9.04
CA ILE A 812 -9.38 -50.91 -9.08
C ILE A 812 -10.19 -50.69 -7.81
N ALA A 813 -10.90 -51.73 -7.34
CA ALA A 813 -11.76 -51.65 -6.17
C ALA A 813 -10.95 -51.31 -4.91
N ARG A 814 -9.82 -51.99 -4.69
CA ARG A 814 -8.94 -51.70 -3.56
C ARG A 814 -8.34 -50.31 -3.64
N LEU A 815 -7.88 -49.92 -4.83
CA LEU A 815 -7.30 -48.59 -5.05
C LEU A 815 -8.36 -47.49 -4.82
N LEU A 816 -9.59 -47.69 -5.28
CA LEU A 816 -10.69 -46.76 -5.08
C LEU A 816 -11.03 -46.60 -3.59
N VAL A 817 -11.18 -47.71 -2.86
CA VAL A 817 -11.45 -47.67 -1.42
C VAL A 817 -10.32 -46.97 -0.68
N ALA A 818 -9.06 -47.31 -0.99
CA ALA A 818 -7.89 -46.66 -0.40
C ALA A 818 -7.92 -45.14 -0.66
N GLN A 819 -8.17 -44.73 -1.91
CA GLN A 819 -8.22 -43.33 -2.31
C GLN A 819 -9.38 -42.56 -1.67
N ILE A 820 -10.54 -43.18 -1.45
CA ILE A 820 -11.67 -42.54 -0.77
C ILE A 820 -11.38 -42.34 0.72
N VAL A 821 -10.88 -43.38 1.41
CA VAL A 821 -10.60 -43.30 2.85
C VAL A 821 -9.47 -42.31 3.13
N ILE A 822 -8.38 -42.40 2.37
CA ILE A 822 -7.24 -41.48 2.48
C ILE A 822 -7.67 -40.07 2.07
N GLY A 823 -8.45 -39.97 0.98
CA GLY A 823 -9.00 -38.71 0.49
C GLY A 823 -9.94 -38.04 1.45
N PHE A 824 -10.69 -38.78 2.28
CA PHE A 824 -11.52 -38.19 3.33
C PHE A 824 -10.67 -37.46 4.37
N PHE A 825 -9.65 -38.11 4.94
CA PHE A 825 -8.76 -37.48 5.93
C PHE A 825 -7.96 -36.33 5.32
N SER A 826 -7.43 -36.53 4.10
CA SER A 826 -6.69 -35.49 3.38
C SER A 826 -7.58 -34.29 3.03
N ALA A 827 -8.81 -34.51 2.53
CA ALA A 827 -9.76 -33.45 2.23
C ALA A 827 -10.15 -32.67 3.49
N PHE A 828 -10.30 -33.37 4.62
CA PHE A 828 -10.60 -32.70 5.88
C PHE A 828 -9.45 -31.78 6.30
N PHE A 829 -8.21 -32.27 6.25
CA PHE A 829 -7.01 -31.45 6.48
C PHE A 829 -6.95 -30.25 5.51
N LEU A 830 -7.11 -30.49 4.20
CA LEU A 830 -7.01 -29.47 3.16
C LEU A 830 -8.09 -28.39 3.28
N GLY A 831 -9.29 -28.75 3.74
CA GLY A 831 -10.39 -27.81 3.98
C GLY A 831 -10.14 -26.84 5.14
N VAL A 832 -9.40 -27.26 6.17
CA VAL A 832 -9.04 -26.40 7.32
C VAL A 832 -7.74 -25.63 7.05
N TYR A 833 -6.80 -26.26 6.35
CA TYR A 833 -5.43 -25.80 6.11
C TYR A 833 -5.33 -24.36 5.57
N CYS A 834 -6.09 -24.01 4.53
CA CYS A 834 -5.92 -22.71 3.85
C CYS A 834 -6.18 -21.53 4.78
N THR A 835 -7.23 -21.62 5.59
CA THR A 835 -7.59 -20.55 6.50
C THR A 835 -6.65 -20.49 7.70
N THR A 836 -6.26 -21.63 8.28
CA THR A 836 -5.23 -21.66 9.34
C THR A 836 -3.90 -21.06 8.88
N LEU A 837 -3.47 -21.39 7.65
CA LEU A 837 -2.22 -20.87 7.10
C LEU A 837 -2.25 -19.34 6.98
N VAL A 838 -3.41 -18.76 6.63
CA VAL A 838 -3.61 -17.32 6.48
C VAL A 838 -3.64 -16.60 7.83
N GLU A 839 -4.27 -17.20 8.84
CA GLU A 839 -4.36 -16.68 10.20
C GLU A 839 -3.02 -16.72 10.95
N LEU A 840 -2.14 -17.65 10.61
CA LEU A 840 -0.80 -17.82 11.21
C LEU A 840 0.11 -16.58 11.03
N PHE A 841 -0.18 -15.73 10.03
CA PHE A 841 0.60 -14.55 9.69
C PHE A 841 -0.19 -13.23 9.89
N PRO A 842 0.43 -12.20 10.51
CA PRO A 842 -0.20 -10.88 10.67
C PRO A 842 -0.57 -10.25 9.32
N ILE A 843 -1.73 -9.59 9.25
CA ILE A 843 -2.32 -8.98 8.02
C ILE A 843 -1.28 -8.20 7.19
N ARG A 844 -0.37 -7.47 7.84
CA ARG A 844 0.65 -6.61 7.19
C ARG A 844 1.69 -7.37 6.37
N VAL A 845 2.00 -8.62 6.70
CA VAL A 845 3.00 -9.45 6.02
C VAL A 845 2.42 -10.75 5.44
N ARG A 846 1.12 -10.98 5.67
CA ARG A 846 0.37 -12.20 5.37
C ARG A 846 0.57 -12.68 3.93
N SER A 847 0.27 -11.86 2.93
CA SER A 847 0.36 -12.29 1.53
C SER A 847 1.79 -12.66 1.11
N THR A 848 2.79 -11.88 1.54
CA THR A 848 4.20 -12.15 1.24
C THR A 848 4.67 -13.42 1.94
N ALA A 849 4.39 -13.59 3.24
CA ALA A 849 4.76 -14.78 3.97
C ALA A 849 4.11 -16.04 3.35
N LEU A 850 2.81 -15.98 3.03
CA LEU A 850 2.09 -17.04 2.35
C LEU A 850 2.73 -17.42 1.00
N ALA A 851 3.08 -16.42 0.18
CA ALA A 851 3.71 -16.66 -1.11
C ALA A 851 5.08 -17.34 -0.98
N ILE A 852 5.90 -16.97 0.01
CA ILE A 852 7.22 -17.58 0.21
C ILE A 852 7.07 -19.01 0.75
N VAL A 853 6.32 -19.18 1.84
CA VAL A 853 6.13 -20.48 2.48
C VAL A 853 5.48 -21.46 1.49
N ASN A 854 4.46 -21.02 0.74
CA ASN A 854 3.81 -21.85 -0.26
C ASN A 854 4.76 -22.22 -1.41
N ASN A 855 5.35 -21.23 -2.08
CA ASN A 855 6.12 -21.50 -3.29
C ASN A 855 7.40 -22.30 -3.00
N VAL A 856 8.06 -22.11 -1.84
CA VAL A 856 9.27 -22.86 -1.48
C VAL A 856 8.95 -24.30 -1.10
N ALA A 857 7.97 -24.55 -0.21
CA ALA A 857 7.61 -25.93 0.14
C ALA A 857 7.05 -26.68 -1.06
N VAL A 858 6.17 -26.05 -1.84
CA VAL A 858 5.57 -26.70 -3.01
C VAL A 858 6.60 -26.96 -4.10
N LEU A 859 7.62 -26.10 -4.29
CA LEU A 859 8.73 -26.38 -5.20
C LEU A 859 9.44 -27.69 -4.85
N VAL A 860 9.88 -27.81 -3.60
CA VAL A 860 10.70 -28.95 -3.18
C VAL A 860 9.86 -30.21 -2.99
N PHE A 861 8.75 -30.11 -2.26
CA PHE A 861 7.98 -31.28 -1.82
C PHE A 861 6.75 -31.60 -2.68
N GLY A 862 6.36 -30.70 -3.58
CA GLY A 862 5.23 -30.90 -4.51
C GLY A 862 5.69 -31.08 -5.96
N GLY A 863 6.44 -30.12 -6.51
CA GLY A 863 6.81 -30.09 -7.91
C GLY A 863 7.73 -31.22 -8.32
N PHE A 864 8.82 -31.42 -7.58
CA PHE A 864 9.73 -32.55 -7.79
C PHE A 864 9.27 -33.83 -7.10
N ALA A 865 8.10 -33.84 -6.46
CA ALA A 865 7.62 -35.00 -5.72
C ALA A 865 7.47 -36.22 -6.62
N GLN A 866 6.88 -36.04 -7.81
CA GLN A 866 6.71 -37.13 -8.78
C GLN A 866 8.06 -37.70 -9.21
N PHE A 867 9.05 -36.84 -9.47
CA PHE A 867 10.40 -37.26 -9.78
C PHE A 867 11.03 -38.05 -8.61
N PHE A 868 10.95 -37.53 -7.38
CA PHE A 868 11.51 -38.20 -6.21
C PHE A 868 10.86 -39.54 -5.92
N VAL A 869 9.53 -39.66 -6.03
CA VAL A 869 8.87 -40.95 -5.79
C VAL A 869 9.15 -41.94 -6.91
N THR A 870 9.19 -41.52 -8.18
CA THR A 870 9.62 -42.37 -9.29
C THR A 870 11.08 -42.83 -9.10
N TRP A 871 11.96 -41.93 -8.66
CA TRP A 871 13.36 -42.24 -8.40
C TRP A 871 13.53 -43.19 -7.22
N LEU A 872 12.77 -42.99 -6.14
CA LEU A 872 12.74 -43.91 -4.99
C LEU A 872 12.23 -45.29 -5.39
N ILE A 873 11.22 -45.38 -6.26
CA ILE A 873 10.77 -46.67 -6.82
C ILE A 873 11.92 -47.32 -7.61
N ALA A 874 12.61 -46.55 -8.46
CA ALA A 874 13.72 -47.05 -9.26
C ALA A 874 14.87 -47.59 -8.39
N LEU A 875 15.19 -46.89 -7.30
CA LEU A 875 16.27 -47.27 -6.37
C LEU A 875 15.89 -48.44 -5.46
N THR A 876 14.68 -48.45 -4.92
CA THR A 876 14.28 -49.42 -3.89
C THR A 876 13.61 -50.67 -4.47
N GLY A 877 13.11 -50.60 -5.71
CA GLY A 877 12.24 -51.61 -6.29
C GLY A 877 10.88 -51.75 -5.60
N SER A 878 10.57 -50.90 -4.60
CA SER A 878 9.38 -51.04 -3.77
C SER A 878 8.21 -50.21 -4.31
N PRO A 879 7.05 -50.83 -4.59
CA PRO A 879 5.82 -50.09 -4.93
C PRO A 879 5.33 -49.19 -3.78
N LEU A 880 5.76 -49.42 -2.54
CA LEU A 880 5.41 -48.59 -1.37
C LEU A 880 6.20 -47.27 -1.29
N ALA A 881 7.25 -47.09 -2.09
CA ALA A 881 8.12 -45.93 -2.02
C ALA A 881 7.38 -44.55 -2.06
N PRO A 882 6.35 -44.34 -2.90
CA PRO A 882 5.59 -43.09 -2.90
C PRO A 882 4.89 -42.82 -1.56
N ILE A 883 4.51 -43.88 -0.84
CA ILE A 883 3.76 -43.77 0.42
C ILE A 883 4.68 -43.35 1.55
N PHE A 884 5.90 -43.89 1.61
CA PHE A 884 6.88 -43.42 2.59
C PHE A 884 7.23 -41.94 2.39
N TYR A 885 7.33 -41.48 1.14
CA TYR A 885 7.51 -40.07 0.84
C TYR A 885 6.33 -39.21 1.34
N VAL A 886 5.08 -39.65 1.11
CA VAL A 886 3.90 -38.97 1.63
C VAL A 886 3.87 -39.00 3.16
N MET A 887 4.17 -40.12 3.79
CA MET A 887 4.22 -40.24 5.25
C MET A 887 5.23 -39.29 5.87
N ILE A 888 6.41 -39.14 5.27
CA ILE A 888 7.40 -38.13 5.73
C ILE A 888 6.80 -36.73 5.66
N GLY A 889 6.19 -36.36 4.52
CA GLY A 889 5.58 -35.03 4.36
C GLY A 889 4.41 -34.77 5.32
N VAL A 890 3.54 -35.77 5.52
CA VAL A 890 2.44 -35.71 6.49
C VAL A 890 2.96 -35.66 7.92
N GLY A 891 4.02 -36.40 8.23
CA GLY A 891 4.70 -36.38 9.53
C GLY A 891 5.29 -35.00 9.84
N LEU A 892 5.93 -34.35 8.87
CA LEU A 892 6.40 -32.96 9.00
C LEU A 892 5.23 -31.98 9.25
N GLY A 893 4.10 -32.17 8.57
CA GLY A 893 2.87 -31.42 8.85
C GLY A 893 2.32 -31.67 10.24
N LEU A 894 2.33 -32.92 10.71
CA LEU A 894 1.87 -33.28 12.04
C LEU A 894 2.75 -32.65 13.12
N ILE A 895 4.07 -32.71 12.98
CA ILE A 895 5.03 -32.04 13.88
C ILE A 895 4.77 -30.53 13.90
N ALA A 896 4.52 -29.91 12.74
CA ALA A 896 4.20 -28.49 12.65
C ALA A 896 2.91 -28.12 13.40
N VAL A 897 1.83 -28.90 13.24
CA VAL A 897 0.56 -28.66 13.94
C VAL A 897 0.66 -28.94 15.45
N ILE A 898 1.47 -29.92 15.87
CA ILE A 898 1.78 -30.15 17.29
C ILE A 898 2.48 -28.93 17.89
N ALA A 899 3.46 -28.37 17.18
CA ALA A 899 4.23 -27.19 17.59
C ALA A 899 3.43 -25.86 17.55
N MET A 900 2.24 -25.85 16.93
CA MET A 900 1.33 -24.71 16.89
C MET A 900 0.65 -24.50 18.25
N ARG A 901 0.67 -23.27 18.79
CA ARG A 901 -0.02 -22.95 20.05
C ARG A 901 -1.52 -22.74 19.79
N PRO A 902 -2.41 -23.00 20.79
CA PRO A 902 -3.84 -22.71 20.66
C PRO A 902 -4.12 -21.25 20.25
N GLU A 903 -3.38 -20.31 20.84
CA GLU A 903 -3.44 -18.86 20.55
C GLU A 903 -3.05 -18.50 19.10
N ASP A 904 -2.24 -19.32 18.43
CA ASP A 904 -1.79 -19.09 17.05
C ASP A 904 -2.90 -19.46 16.03
N ALA A 905 -3.87 -20.30 16.43
CA ALA A 905 -4.91 -20.85 15.57
C ALA A 905 -6.27 -20.11 15.67
N GLU A 906 -6.39 -19.15 16.59
CA GLU A 906 -7.63 -18.43 16.93
C GLU A 906 -7.53 -16.91 16.70
N ARG A 907 -6.50 -16.44 15.98
CA ARG A 907 -6.32 -15.01 15.68
C ARG A 907 -7.32 -14.51 14.62
N GLU A 908 -8.57 -14.27 15.00
CA GLU A 908 -9.32 -13.12 14.46
C GLU A 908 -10.45 -12.59 15.38
N GLN A 909 -10.51 -11.24 15.47
CA GLN A 909 -11.50 -10.38 16.13
C GLN A 909 -11.40 -10.14 17.64
N VAL A 910 -10.33 -9.46 18.08
CA VAL A 910 -10.45 -8.45 19.14
C VAL A 910 -9.83 -7.15 18.59
N PRO A 911 -10.57 -6.03 18.51
CA PRO A 911 -9.92 -4.72 18.49
C PRO A 911 -9.17 -4.60 19.80
N ASP A 912 -7.84 -4.47 19.77
CA ASP A 912 -7.06 -4.20 20.98
C ASP A 912 -7.62 -2.94 21.67
N GLY A 913 -8.43 -3.18 22.70
CA GLY A 913 -9.35 -2.21 23.28
C GLY A 913 -10.45 -2.98 24.02
N VAL A 914 -10.24 -3.12 25.33
CA VAL A 914 -11.06 -3.84 26.33
C VAL A 914 -10.54 -5.25 26.65
N VAL A 915 -9.55 -5.30 27.54
CA VAL A 915 -9.59 -6.25 28.66
C VAL A 915 -9.32 -5.43 29.91
N GLU A 916 -10.40 -5.08 30.58
CA GLU A 916 -10.40 -4.55 31.93
C GLU A 916 -10.62 -5.73 32.90
N GLN A 917 -9.70 -5.85 33.87
CA GLN A 917 -9.80 -6.48 35.20
C GLN A 917 -10.00 -8.00 35.34
N ALA A 918 -9.07 -8.66 36.05
CA ALA A 918 -9.30 -9.21 37.41
C ALA A 918 -8.13 -10.10 37.87
N SER A 919 -7.51 -9.72 39.00
CA SER A 919 -6.63 -10.43 39.96
C SER A 919 -5.31 -9.71 40.19
#